data_AF-A0A0D3DEK9-F1
#
_entry.id   AF-A0A0D3DEK9-F1
#
_cell.length_a   1.000
_cell.length_b   1.000
_cell.length_c   1.000
_cell.angle_alpha   90.00
_cell.angle_beta   90.00
_cell.angle_gamma   90.00
#
_symmetry.space_group_name_H-M   'P 1'
#
loop_
_entity.id
_entity.type
_entity.pdbx_description
1 polymer ?
#
loop_
_entity_poly.entity_id
_entity_poly.type
_entity_poly.pdbx_seq_one_letter_code
_entity_poly.pdbx_strand_id
1 'polypeptide(L)'
;MESGGFYSDWKDTSSSLFGSENMDEDRVLRAEELFSSIPQPQTPKEPMEFLSRSWSLSTSEIAKALALKHRQQQEQDQQFCVAQNTPPVLFPDAAADPLVAGKIMNSFGTRKGGTLSKWFHHHKEHSSSSCSSNTINYLKKKDKARVENAHVHSAVSIAALAAGVASVTSASNSKGSSSKMALALASATELLASHCVEMAERAGADRARVASTVRSSVDIHSPGDLMTLTAAAATALRGEAALKARQPKEARKNASIAPFERSFSDSHWPSNIQFRLEEPNLPLEGELMQCSRHGVQRSKRVCVYVNKKSQVMIKLKSKHVGGAFSKKIKSVVYGVCDEKSAWPYRKERENNSEEVYFGLKTGQGLLEFKCKNKIHKQRWVDGVQCLLRQVNCFEAAKCSLGSLSLTNSKDHFVYYPKDLRGERERKLGSSAMAANSAITKYGIVGIGMMGREHLINLHHLRHQNLAVVSIADPHPPSQLLAIELARSLNWDLKVFSGHEELLESETCDVIVVSSPNMTHHRILMDIIAYPKPHHILVEKPLCTTVADCKEVLEAAKKRSDMVVQVGLEYRYMPPVAKLIEKVKGGEFGDVKMVAIREHRFPFLVKVNNWNRFNMNTGGTLVEKCCHFFDLMRLFASANPVCVMASGGMDVNHKDEVYDGKVPDIIDNAYVIIEFDNGCRGMLDLCMFAEGSKNEQEISVTGDIGKGEALVPEGIVRFGTREGGREHVQTIKAEDERIKYEGLHHGSSYLEHLIFLSAIRGEGRAAVDLEDGLMAVAMGVAAQLSIQERRYVSMDEVL
;
A
#
# COMPACT_ATOMS: atom_id res chain seq x y z
N MET A 1 -48.99 -42.84 -12.10
CA MET A 1 -50.14 -42.98 -11.19
C MET A 1 -49.73 -42.31 -9.88
N GLU A 2 -49.85 -40.99 -9.71
CA GLU A 2 -51.04 -40.10 -9.81
C GLU A 2 -51.78 -39.98 -8.45
N SER A 3 -52.41 -38.87 -8.07
CA SER A 3 -52.11 -37.42 -8.22
C SER A 3 -53.28 -36.61 -7.63
N GLY A 4 -53.01 -35.56 -6.83
CA GLY A 4 -54.02 -34.63 -6.30
C GLY A 4 -54.83 -35.17 -5.10
N GLY A 5 -55.53 -34.33 -4.32
CA GLY A 5 -55.58 -32.86 -4.35
C GLY A 5 -56.67 -32.25 -3.43
N PHE A 6 -56.68 -30.91 -3.32
CA PHE A 6 -57.72 -30.03 -2.73
C PHE A 6 -57.94 -29.93 -1.20
N TYR A 7 -57.56 -28.76 -0.66
CA TYR A 7 -58.39 -27.75 0.03
C TYR A 7 -59.63 -28.15 0.86
N SER A 8 -59.71 -27.61 2.09
CA SER A 8 -60.64 -26.51 2.42
C SER A 8 -60.29 -25.80 3.75
N ASP A 9 -60.61 -24.51 3.88
CA ASP A 9 -60.48 -23.71 5.12
C ASP A 9 -61.39 -24.17 6.28
N TRP A 10 -61.24 -23.56 7.47
CA TRP A 10 -62.27 -22.64 8.00
C TRP A 10 -61.71 -21.71 9.10
N LYS A 11 -62.42 -20.58 9.33
CA LYS A 11 -62.12 -19.51 10.32
C LYS A 11 -63.01 -19.71 11.58
N ASP A 12 -63.16 -18.80 12.57
CA ASP A 12 -62.81 -17.38 12.76
C ASP A 12 -62.90 -16.95 14.24
N THR A 13 -62.44 -15.74 14.60
CA THR A 13 -62.80 -14.93 15.81
C THR A 13 -62.47 -15.50 17.22
N SER A 14 -62.22 -14.75 18.30
CA SER A 14 -62.12 -13.29 18.63
C SER A 14 -61.09 -13.12 19.80
N SER A 15 -60.89 -12.03 20.57
CA SER A 15 -61.57 -10.74 20.81
C SER A 15 -60.57 -9.63 21.25
N SER A 16 -60.99 -8.61 22.02
CA SER A 16 -60.17 -7.47 22.48
C SER A 16 -60.48 -7.03 23.93
N LEU A 17 -59.58 -6.26 24.59
CA LEU A 17 -59.85 -4.96 25.25
C LEU A 17 -58.65 -4.38 26.07
N PHE A 18 -58.67 -3.03 26.25
CA PHE A 18 -57.73 -2.16 27.01
C PHE A 18 -56.26 -2.08 26.50
N GLY A 19 -55.52 -0.96 26.54
CA GLY A 19 -55.75 0.41 27.10
C GLY A 19 -54.91 0.64 28.38
N SER A 20 -54.09 1.69 28.56
CA SER A 20 -53.85 2.95 27.81
C SER A 20 -52.39 3.46 27.99
N GLU A 21 -52.05 4.59 27.35
CA GLU A 21 -50.96 5.53 27.62
C GLU A 21 -49.49 5.07 27.77
N ASN A 22 -48.64 5.52 26.83
CA ASN A 22 -47.60 6.52 27.13
C ASN A 22 -47.18 7.28 25.85
N MET A 23 -46.58 8.45 25.99
CA MET A 23 -46.20 9.38 24.90
C MET A 23 -44.68 9.49 24.68
N ASP A 24 -44.32 10.04 23.52
CA ASP A 24 -43.03 10.68 23.19
C ASP A 24 -41.73 9.83 23.18
N GLU A 25 -41.49 9.11 22.07
CA GLU A 25 -40.12 8.99 21.51
C GLU A 25 -40.05 8.85 19.96
N ASP A 26 -41.19 8.76 19.27
CA ASP A 26 -41.27 8.28 17.87
C ASP A 26 -41.09 9.36 16.78
N ARG A 27 -39.94 10.06 16.79
CA ARG A 27 -39.60 11.08 15.77
C ARG A 27 -38.23 10.94 15.09
N VAL A 28 -37.37 10.01 15.50
CA VAL A 28 -36.02 9.86 14.91
C VAL A 28 -36.01 8.87 13.74
N LEU A 29 -36.83 7.81 13.79
CA LEU A 29 -36.71 6.64 12.90
C LEU A 29 -37.13 6.88 11.43
N ARG A 30 -37.88 7.95 11.10
CA ARG A 30 -38.30 8.24 9.72
C ARG A 30 -37.24 8.92 8.84
N ALA A 31 -36.07 9.24 9.38
CA ALA A 31 -35.04 9.96 8.63
C ALA A 31 -34.22 9.05 7.69
N GLU A 32 -33.97 7.79 8.07
CA GLU A 32 -32.97 6.95 7.40
C GLU A 32 -33.56 6.11 6.25
N GLU A 33 -34.81 5.66 6.35
CA GLU A 33 -35.47 4.89 5.27
C GLU A 33 -35.59 5.68 3.95
N LEU A 34 -35.74 7.01 4.04
CA LEU A 34 -35.90 7.91 2.88
C LEU A 34 -34.64 8.03 1.98
N PHE A 35 -33.46 7.61 2.45
CA PHE A 35 -32.22 7.71 1.67
C PHE A 35 -31.79 6.42 0.96
N SER A 36 -32.50 5.31 1.20
CA SER A 36 -32.15 3.98 0.67
C SER A 36 -32.50 3.74 -0.81
N SER A 37 -33.35 4.58 -1.42
CA SER A 37 -33.98 4.34 -2.74
C SER A 37 -33.72 5.45 -3.78
N ILE A 38 -32.46 5.86 -3.90
CA ILE A 38 -32.00 6.80 -4.94
C ILE A 38 -31.40 6.01 -6.11
N PRO A 39 -32.02 6.01 -7.31
CA PRO A 39 -31.46 5.33 -8.48
C PRO A 39 -30.17 6.02 -8.96
N GLN A 40 -29.17 5.23 -9.35
CA GLN A 40 -27.94 5.76 -9.93
C GLN A 40 -28.21 6.42 -11.30
N PRO A 41 -27.47 7.48 -11.67
CA PRO A 41 -27.63 8.14 -12.97
C PRO A 41 -27.30 7.17 -14.11
N GLN A 42 -28.27 6.92 -14.98
CA GLN A 42 -28.15 5.94 -16.07
C GLN A 42 -26.92 6.22 -16.95
N THR A 43 -26.19 5.16 -17.31
CA THR A 43 -25.03 5.21 -18.21
C THR A 43 -25.45 5.82 -19.56
N PRO A 44 -24.75 6.86 -20.06
CA PRO A 44 -25.00 7.42 -21.39
C PRO A 44 -24.93 6.36 -22.48
N LYS A 45 -25.77 6.49 -23.51
CA LYS A 45 -25.72 5.60 -24.68
C LYS A 45 -24.96 6.18 -25.86
N GLU A 46 -24.75 7.50 -25.88
CA GLU A 46 -24.06 8.19 -26.97
C GLU A 46 -22.79 8.95 -26.49
N PRO A 47 -21.73 9.03 -27.32
CA PRO A 47 -20.48 9.71 -26.93
C PRO A 47 -20.67 11.21 -26.60
N MET A 48 -21.52 11.93 -27.32
CA MET A 48 -21.78 13.35 -27.06
C MET A 48 -22.58 13.57 -25.77
N GLU A 49 -23.46 12.63 -25.42
CA GLU A 49 -24.18 12.61 -24.15
C GLU A 49 -23.21 12.38 -22.97
N PHE A 50 -22.25 11.45 -23.12
CA PHE A 50 -21.20 11.23 -22.12
C PHE A 50 -20.29 12.45 -21.94
N LEU A 51 -19.88 13.09 -23.05
CA LEU A 51 -18.98 14.25 -23.02
C LEU A 51 -19.64 15.52 -22.48
N SER A 52 -20.94 15.72 -22.69
CA SER A 52 -21.66 16.92 -22.22
C SER A 52 -22.00 16.89 -20.71
N ARG A 53 -22.08 15.71 -20.08
CA ARG A 53 -22.29 15.60 -18.62
C ARG A 53 -21.11 16.15 -17.81
N SER A 54 -21.41 16.94 -16.77
CA SER A 54 -20.40 17.45 -15.81
C SER A 54 -20.40 16.65 -14.51
N TRP A 55 -19.24 16.13 -14.12
CA TRP A 55 -19.08 15.14 -13.05
C TRP A 55 -18.61 15.79 -11.73
N SER A 56 -19.17 16.97 -11.39
CA SER A 56 -18.81 17.68 -10.16
C SER A 56 -19.77 17.35 -9.01
N LEU A 57 -19.29 17.45 -7.77
CA LEU A 57 -20.14 17.29 -6.58
C LEU A 57 -21.31 18.29 -6.58
N SER A 58 -21.08 19.53 -7.01
CA SER A 58 -22.14 20.53 -7.16
C SER A 58 -23.17 20.15 -8.24
N THR A 59 -22.73 19.49 -9.32
CA THR A 59 -23.65 18.97 -10.35
C THR A 59 -24.49 17.82 -9.80
N SER A 60 -23.90 16.93 -8.99
CA SER A 60 -24.62 15.85 -8.29
C SER A 60 -25.80 16.39 -7.47
N GLU A 61 -25.60 17.45 -6.70
CA GLU A 61 -26.68 18.00 -5.87
C GLU A 61 -27.78 18.68 -6.70
N ILE A 62 -27.43 19.33 -7.82
CA ILE A 62 -28.41 19.87 -8.78
C ILE A 62 -29.20 18.74 -9.45
N ALA A 63 -28.52 17.65 -9.86
CA ALA A 63 -29.16 16.49 -10.47
C ALA A 63 -30.13 15.78 -9.50
N LYS A 64 -29.75 15.64 -8.23
CA LYS A 64 -30.64 15.14 -7.16
C LYS A 64 -31.87 16.04 -6.98
N ALA A 65 -31.69 17.36 -6.90
CA ALA A 65 -32.79 18.31 -6.75
C ALA A 65 -33.78 18.26 -7.93
N LEU A 66 -33.27 18.12 -9.16
CA LEU A 66 -34.10 17.95 -10.36
C LEU A 66 -34.82 16.59 -10.37
N ALA A 67 -34.16 15.50 -9.99
CA ALA A 67 -34.76 14.17 -9.90
C ALA A 67 -35.89 14.11 -8.85
N LEU A 68 -35.70 14.75 -7.70
CA LEU A 68 -36.75 14.88 -6.66
C LEU A 68 -37.95 15.67 -7.18
N LYS A 69 -37.72 16.79 -7.89
CA LYS A 69 -38.80 17.58 -8.50
C LYS A 69 -39.57 16.78 -9.57
N HIS A 70 -38.88 16.01 -10.42
CA HIS A 70 -39.54 15.15 -11.40
C HIS A 70 -40.40 14.07 -10.74
N ARG A 71 -39.92 13.46 -9.65
CA ARG A 71 -40.70 12.47 -8.88
C ARG A 71 -41.97 13.09 -8.29
N GLN A 72 -41.87 14.27 -7.67
CA GLN A 72 -43.01 15.02 -7.14
C GLN A 72 -44.05 15.38 -8.22
N GLN A 73 -43.61 15.73 -9.44
CA GLN A 73 -44.54 16.00 -10.54
C GLN A 73 -45.25 14.72 -11.04
N GLN A 74 -44.56 13.57 -11.11
CA GLN A 74 -45.21 12.29 -11.46
C GLN A 74 -46.22 11.83 -10.40
N GLU A 75 -45.91 12.03 -9.11
CA GLU A 75 -46.84 11.75 -8.01
C GLU A 75 -48.09 12.65 -8.09
N GLN A 76 -47.92 13.90 -8.49
CA GLN A 76 -49.01 14.88 -8.62
C GLN A 76 -49.91 14.61 -9.84
N ASP A 77 -49.36 14.17 -10.98
CA ASP A 77 -50.12 13.75 -12.16
C ASP A 77 -50.90 12.43 -11.91
N GLN A 78 -50.33 11.48 -11.17
CA GLN A 78 -51.05 10.25 -10.78
C GLN A 78 -52.25 10.53 -9.88
N GLN A 79 -52.18 11.55 -9.02
CA GLN A 79 -53.27 11.88 -8.09
C GLN A 79 -54.47 12.57 -8.76
N PHE A 80 -54.37 12.98 -10.02
CA PHE A 80 -55.49 13.49 -10.84
C PHE A 80 -56.22 12.41 -11.66
N CYS A 81 -55.71 11.17 -11.71
CA CYS A 81 -56.18 10.12 -12.62
C CYS A 81 -57.08 9.05 -11.96
N VAL A 82 -57.85 9.39 -10.92
CA VAL A 82 -58.76 8.45 -10.22
C VAL A 82 -60.20 8.99 -10.18
N ALA A 83 -60.73 9.47 -11.31
CA ALA A 83 -62.06 10.07 -11.37
C ALA A 83 -62.78 9.98 -12.74
N GLN A 84 -62.77 8.83 -13.43
CA GLN A 84 -63.83 8.40 -14.37
C GLN A 84 -63.59 6.97 -14.90
N ASN A 85 -64.55 6.06 -14.67
CA ASN A 85 -64.52 4.68 -15.18
C ASN A 85 -65.75 4.45 -16.09
N THR A 86 -65.52 4.26 -17.39
CA THR A 86 -66.43 3.53 -18.29
C THR A 86 -65.64 3.03 -19.52
N PRO A 87 -65.64 1.72 -19.85
CA PRO A 87 -65.11 1.20 -21.12
C PRO A 87 -66.14 1.47 -22.26
N PRO A 88 -65.79 1.31 -23.55
CA PRO A 88 -66.10 0.03 -24.22
C PRO A 88 -65.32 -0.36 -25.52
N VAL A 89 -65.58 -1.59 -25.99
CA VAL A 89 -65.38 -2.18 -27.35
C VAL A 89 -63.95 -2.57 -27.80
N LEU A 90 -63.90 -3.57 -28.71
CA LEU A 90 -62.77 -4.35 -29.23
C LEU A 90 -62.75 -4.33 -30.79
N PHE A 91 -61.88 -5.15 -31.40
CA PHE A 91 -61.82 -5.54 -32.84
C PHE A 91 -60.91 -4.66 -33.77
N PRO A 92 -60.36 -5.20 -34.88
CA PRO A 92 -59.04 -5.85 -34.83
C PRO A 92 -58.09 -5.56 -36.02
N ASP A 93 -56.90 -6.15 -35.96
CA ASP A 93 -55.95 -6.57 -37.02
C ASP A 93 -55.70 -5.71 -38.28
N ALA A 94 -54.42 -5.36 -38.47
CA ALA A 94 -53.74 -5.46 -39.77
C ALA A 94 -52.23 -5.70 -39.56
N ALA A 95 -51.65 -6.68 -40.27
CA ALA A 95 -50.22 -7.00 -40.21
C ALA A 95 -49.47 -6.49 -41.46
N ALA A 96 -48.16 -6.23 -41.32
CA ALA A 96 -47.23 -6.02 -42.43
C ALA A 96 -45.80 -6.45 -42.03
N ASP A 97 -45.08 -7.08 -42.96
CA ASP A 97 -43.79 -7.76 -42.70
C ASP A 97 -42.55 -6.85 -42.70
N PRO A 98 -41.44 -7.29 -42.07
CA PRO A 98 -40.13 -6.63 -42.17
C PRO A 98 -39.44 -6.93 -43.51
N LEU A 99 -38.88 -5.91 -44.17
CA LEU A 99 -38.10 -6.07 -45.39
C LEU A 99 -36.59 -6.26 -45.17
N VAL A 100 -35.96 -6.94 -46.13
CA VAL A 100 -34.67 -7.63 -46.00
C VAL A 100 -33.47 -6.80 -46.49
N ALA A 101 -32.28 -7.16 -46.02
CA ALA A 101 -31.00 -6.48 -46.25
C ALA A 101 -30.56 -6.36 -47.74
N GLY A 102 -29.89 -5.25 -48.05
CA GLY A 102 -29.01 -5.07 -49.22
C GLY A 102 -27.52 -5.18 -48.83
N LYS A 103 -26.63 -5.47 -49.80
CA LYS A 103 -25.26 -5.94 -49.52
C LYS A 103 -24.23 -5.34 -50.51
N ILE A 104 -22.94 -5.42 -50.11
CA ILE A 104 -21.75 -5.62 -50.96
C ILE A 104 -20.94 -4.41 -51.55
N MET A 105 -19.64 -4.44 -51.20
CA MET A 105 -18.40 -4.06 -51.90
C MET A 105 -17.82 -2.63 -52.02
N ASN A 106 -16.50 -2.63 -51.74
CA ASN A 106 -15.48 -1.61 -51.99
C ASN A 106 -15.29 -1.26 -53.47
N SER A 107 -14.63 -0.12 -53.71
CA SER A 107 -13.71 0.08 -54.84
C SER A 107 -12.34 0.56 -54.35
N PHE A 108 -11.27 0.20 -55.06
CA PHE A 108 -9.88 0.53 -54.72
C PHE A 108 -9.42 1.85 -55.36
N GLY A 109 -8.53 2.59 -54.70
CA GLY A 109 -7.79 3.74 -55.25
C GLY A 109 -6.35 3.75 -54.74
N THR A 110 -5.35 3.96 -55.61
CA THR A 110 -3.96 3.55 -55.33
C THR A 110 -2.96 4.69 -55.08
N ARG A 111 -2.13 4.49 -54.03
CA ARG A 111 -0.70 4.86 -53.90
C ARG A 111 -0.18 6.16 -54.55
N LYS A 112 0.40 7.03 -53.72
CA LYS A 112 1.85 7.32 -53.73
C LYS A 112 2.28 7.89 -52.38
N GLY A 113 3.55 7.74 -52.03
CA GLY A 113 4.12 8.18 -50.74
C GLY A 113 5.01 9.43 -50.88
N GLY A 114 5.39 10.02 -49.74
CA GLY A 114 6.33 11.13 -49.67
C GLY A 114 6.86 11.35 -48.25
N THR A 115 8.15 11.13 -48.05
CA THR A 115 8.85 11.45 -46.80
C THR A 115 9.13 12.95 -46.75
N LEU A 116 8.79 13.64 -45.65
CA LEU A 116 9.27 15.01 -45.44
C LEU A 116 9.55 15.28 -43.95
N SER A 117 10.83 15.46 -43.65
CA SER A 117 11.36 15.69 -42.31
C SER A 117 11.68 17.17 -42.09
N LYS A 118 11.29 17.69 -40.92
CA LYS A 118 11.74 18.96 -40.30
C LYS A 118 11.35 20.26 -41.02
N TRP A 119 11.00 21.26 -40.21
CA TRP A 119 11.55 22.63 -40.09
C TRP A 119 10.63 23.34 -39.06
N PHE A 120 11.07 24.18 -38.13
CA PHE A 120 12.35 24.90 -38.00
C PHE A 120 13.09 24.60 -36.68
N HIS A 121 14.41 24.78 -36.70
CA HIS A 121 15.18 25.30 -35.56
C HIS A 121 15.46 26.78 -35.80
N HIS A 122 15.38 27.64 -34.77
CA HIS A 122 16.13 28.89 -34.56
C HIS A 122 15.60 29.50 -33.23
N HIS A 123 16.37 30.13 -32.34
CA HIS A 123 17.82 30.38 -32.29
C HIS A 123 18.54 29.51 -31.24
N LYS A 124 19.86 29.43 -31.38
CA LYS A 124 20.80 29.04 -30.32
C LYS A 124 21.91 30.09 -30.28
N GLU A 125 22.08 30.76 -29.15
CA GLU A 125 23.27 31.57 -28.86
C GLU A 125 23.93 31.10 -27.56
N HIS A 126 25.21 31.40 -27.41
CA HIS A 126 26.07 30.79 -26.41
C HIS A 126 26.25 31.70 -25.18
N SER A 127 26.01 31.15 -24.00
CA SER A 127 26.54 31.64 -22.72
C SER A 127 26.89 30.44 -21.84
N SER A 128 28.01 30.53 -21.13
CA SER A 128 28.60 29.42 -20.36
C SER A 128 28.15 29.38 -18.91
N SER A 129 28.21 28.16 -18.33
CA SER A 129 28.33 27.86 -16.88
C SER A 129 27.20 28.31 -15.93
N SER A 130 26.82 27.39 -15.02
CA SER A 130 25.92 27.57 -13.87
C SER A 130 24.45 27.94 -14.14
N CYS A 131 23.54 26.96 -14.02
CA CYS A 131 22.29 27.05 -13.24
C CYS A 131 21.45 25.77 -13.35
N SER A 132 21.14 25.12 -12.22
CA SER A 132 20.11 24.06 -12.16
C SER A 132 18.79 24.61 -11.59
N SER A 133 18.87 25.49 -10.57
CA SER A 133 17.73 26.10 -9.89
C SER A 133 16.81 26.91 -10.81
N ASN A 134 17.34 27.47 -11.91
CA ASN A 134 16.53 28.22 -12.89
C ASN A 134 15.55 27.31 -13.64
N THR A 135 15.93 26.07 -13.96
CA THR A 135 15.09 25.12 -14.70
C THR A 135 13.85 24.74 -13.87
N ILE A 136 14.01 24.49 -12.57
CA ILE A 136 12.91 24.17 -11.65
C ILE A 136 11.97 25.37 -11.50
N ASN A 137 12.51 26.60 -11.39
CA ASN A 137 11.70 27.83 -11.31
C ASN A 137 10.99 28.14 -12.64
N TYR A 138 11.60 27.83 -13.79
CA TYR A 138 11.00 27.95 -15.11
C TYR A 138 9.83 26.96 -15.29
N LEU A 139 10.01 25.69 -14.91
CA LEU A 139 8.95 24.68 -14.93
C LEU A 139 7.78 25.06 -14.02
N LYS A 140 8.05 25.47 -12.77
CA LYS A 140 6.99 25.92 -11.84
C LYS A 140 6.22 27.16 -12.35
N LYS A 141 6.89 28.11 -13.02
CA LYS A 141 6.22 29.21 -13.74
C LYS A 141 5.36 28.70 -14.91
N LYS A 142 5.86 27.73 -15.68
CA LYS A 142 5.16 27.12 -16.82
C LYS A 142 3.89 26.39 -16.39
N ASP A 143 3.91 25.66 -15.28
CA ASP A 143 2.74 24.94 -14.75
C ASP A 143 1.72 25.87 -14.08
N LYS A 144 2.17 26.96 -13.44
CA LYS A 144 1.27 28.03 -13.01
C LYS A 144 0.53 28.65 -14.21
N ALA A 145 1.27 29.04 -15.25
CA ALA A 145 0.71 29.60 -16.48
C ALA A 145 -0.22 28.62 -17.23
N ARG A 146 0.06 27.31 -17.19
CA ARG A 146 -0.84 26.27 -17.73
C ARG A 146 -2.20 26.24 -17.01
N VAL A 147 -2.21 26.36 -15.67
CA VAL A 147 -3.46 26.42 -14.89
C VAL A 147 -4.22 27.72 -15.14
N GLU A 148 -3.52 28.85 -15.22
CA GLU A 148 -4.12 30.16 -15.50
C GLU A 148 -4.73 30.20 -16.92
N ASN A 149 -4.01 29.71 -17.93
CA ASN A 149 -4.53 29.58 -19.30
C ASN A 149 -5.72 28.60 -19.40
N ALA A 150 -5.74 27.52 -18.63
CA ALA A 150 -6.86 26.58 -18.61
C ALA A 150 -8.13 27.20 -17.98
N HIS A 151 -7.96 28.03 -16.95
CA HIS A 151 -9.05 28.79 -16.32
C HIS A 151 -9.61 29.89 -17.22
N VAL A 152 -8.76 30.57 -18.00
CA VAL A 152 -9.20 31.45 -19.09
C VAL A 152 -10.00 30.66 -20.13
N HIS A 153 -9.51 29.48 -20.53
CA HIS A 153 -10.19 28.66 -21.55
C HIS A 153 -11.56 28.15 -21.09
N SER A 154 -11.68 27.64 -19.86
CA SER A 154 -12.96 27.15 -19.33
C SER A 154 -13.98 28.28 -19.21
N ALA A 155 -13.59 29.45 -18.68
CA ALA A 155 -14.48 30.60 -18.56
C ALA A 155 -14.98 31.09 -19.93
N VAL A 156 -14.11 31.17 -20.94
CA VAL A 156 -14.51 31.49 -22.33
C VAL A 156 -15.46 30.44 -22.92
N SER A 157 -15.22 29.14 -22.68
CA SER A 157 -16.11 28.07 -23.16
C SER A 157 -17.48 28.09 -22.46
N ILE A 158 -17.57 28.53 -21.20
CA ILE A 158 -18.83 28.70 -20.47
C ILE A 158 -19.59 29.94 -21.00
N ALA A 159 -18.89 31.05 -21.25
CA ALA A 159 -19.50 32.24 -21.87
C ALA A 159 -20.06 31.94 -23.27
N ALA A 160 -19.36 31.12 -24.06
CA ALA A 160 -19.82 30.61 -25.35
C ALA A 160 -21.15 29.85 -25.22
N LEU A 161 -21.20 28.85 -24.33
CA LEU A 161 -22.40 28.06 -24.07
C LEU A 161 -23.56 28.93 -23.56
N ALA A 162 -23.31 29.83 -22.62
CA ALA A 162 -24.36 30.68 -22.04
C ALA A 162 -24.97 31.63 -23.09
N ALA A 163 -24.15 32.22 -23.98
CA ALA A 163 -24.62 33.04 -25.09
C ALA A 163 -25.47 32.24 -26.10
N GLY A 164 -25.08 31.00 -26.39
CA GLY A 164 -25.84 30.11 -27.27
C GLY A 164 -27.15 29.59 -26.67
N VAL A 165 -27.19 29.33 -25.35
CA VAL A 165 -28.45 29.06 -24.65
C VAL A 165 -29.38 30.26 -24.75
N ALA A 166 -28.86 31.47 -24.49
CA ALA A 166 -29.63 32.71 -24.56
C ALA A 166 -30.19 32.99 -25.97
N SER A 167 -29.41 32.77 -27.04
CA SER A 167 -29.91 32.97 -28.41
C SER A 167 -31.03 31.98 -28.76
N VAL A 168 -30.92 30.71 -28.36
CA VAL A 168 -31.96 29.70 -28.58
C VAL A 168 -33.25 30.03 -27.82
N THR A 169 -33.17 30.49 -26.56
CA THR A 169 -34.36 30.88 -25.78
C THR A 169 -35.02 32.15 -26.30
N SER A 170 -34.24 33.17 -26.67
CA SER A 170 -34.79 34.42 -27.21
C SER A 170 -35.31 34.25 -28.65
N ALA A 171 -34.74 33.33 -29.44
CA ALA A 171 -35.31 32.92 -30.73
C ALA A 171 -36.62 32.12 -30.55
N SER A 172 -36.72 31.26 -29.53
CA SER A 172 -37.94 30.49 -29.23
C SER A 172 -39.13 31.40 -28.88
N ASN A 173 -38.87 32.59 -28.33
CA ASN A 173 -39.87 33.62 -28.04
C ASN A 173 -40.56 34.21 -29.31
N SER A 174 -39.95 34.05 -30.49
CA SER A 174 -40.44 34.65 -31.75
C SER A 174 -41.51 33.84 -32.49
N LYS A 175 -41.71 32.56 -32.15
CA LYS A 175 -42.53 31.61 -32.94
C LYS A 175 -43.87 31.22 -32.27
N GLY A 176 -44.65 32.23 -31.89
CA GLY A 176 -46.07 32.09 -31.54
C GLY A 176 -46.36 31.67 -30.08
N SER A 177 -47.41 32.27 -29.50
CA SER A 177 -47.88 32.00 -28.13
C SER A 177 -46.79 32.03 -27.04
N SER A 178 -46.11 33.18 -26.92
CA SER A 178 -45.13 33.40 -25.84
C SER A 178 -45.80 33.27 -24.46
N SER A 179 -45.47 32.20 -23.73
CA SER A 179 -45.83 32.09 -22.31
C SER A 179 -45.02 33.08 -21.47
N LYS A 180 -45.57 33.52 -20.32
CA LYS A 180 -44.83 34.37 -19.36
C LYS A 180 -43.52 33.71 -18.89
N MET A 181 -43.46 32.38 -18.89
CA MET A 181 -42.26 31.60 -18.56
C MET A 181 -41.18 31.71 -19.66
N ALA A 182 -41.55 31.77 -20.94
CA ALA A 182 -40.58 31.90 -22.05
C ALA A 182 -39.86 33.27 -21.99
N LEU A 183 -40.61 34.35 -21.74
CA LEU A 183 -40.06 35.70 -21.52
C LEU A 183 -39.14 35.74 -20.28
N ALA A 184 -39.57 35.15 -19.17
CA ALA A 184 -38.76 35.09 -17.95
C ALA A 184 -37.48 34.26 -18.14
N LEU A 185 -37.56 33.14 -18.87
CA LEU A 185 -36.42 32.28 -19.18
C LEU A 185 -35.40 33.02 -20.06
N ALA A 186 -35.84 33.64 -21.16
CA ALA A 186 -34.99 34.43 -22.06
C ALA A 186 -34.21 35.51 -21.29
N SER A 187 -34.91 36.31 -20.48
CA SER A 187 -34.29 37.35 -19.65
C SER A 187 -33.29 36.79 -18.63
N ALA A 188 -33.60 35.66 -17.99
CA ALA A 188 -32.69 34.99 -17.07
C ALA A 188 -31.44 34.44 -17.78
N THR A 189 -31.58 33.87 -18.98
CA THR A 189 -30.45 33.36 -19.77
C THR A 189 -29.57 34.47 -20.34
N GLU A 190 -30.13 35.61 -20.74
CA GLU A 190 -29.37 36.78 -21.17
C GLU A 190 -28.55 37.38 -20.01
N LEU A 191 -29.12 37.44 -18.81
CA LEU A 191 -28.40 37.85 -17.60
C LEU A 191 -27.26 36.88 -17.24
N LEU A 192 -27.50 35.56 -17.34
CA LEU A 192 -26.47 34.53 -17.14
C LEU A 192 -25.37 34.62 -18.20
N ALA A 193 -25.70 34.82 -19.47
CA ALA A 193 -24.72 35.01 -20.54
C ALA A 193 -23.84 36.24 -20.28
N SER A 194 -24.43 37.37 -19.90
CA SER A 194 -23.71 38.59 -19.50
C SER A 194 -22.75 38.32 -18.34
N HIS A 195 -23.22 37.63 -17.28
CA HIS A 195 -22.37 37.30 -16.13
C HIS A 195 -21.22 36.33 -16.49
N CYS A 196 -21.47 35.34 -17.35
CA CYS A 196 -20.41 34.43 -17.82
C CYS A 196 -19.37 35.15 -18.70
N VAL A 197 -19.78 36.16 -19.49
CA VAL A 197 -18.87 37.05 -20.21
C VAL A 197 -18.00 37.86 -19.25
N GLU A 198 -18.58 38.48 -18.20
CA GLU A 198 -17.79 39.15 -17.16
C GLU A 198 -16.81 38.19 -16.45
N MET A 199 -17.23 36.94 -16.19
CA MET A 199 -16.37 35.93 -15.58
C MET A 199 -15.20 35.54 -16.51
N ALA A 200 -15.40 35.48 -17.81
CA ALA A 200 -14.33 35.24 -18.79
C ALA A 200 -13.32 36.40 -18.81
N GLU A 201 -13.78 37.65 -18.86
CA GLU A 201 -12.91 38.83 -18.77
C GLU A 201 -12.13 38.84 -17.43
N ARG A 202 -12.81 38.62 -16.30
CA ARG A 202 -12.20 38.54 -14.96
C ARG A 202 -11.24 37.36 -14.79
N ALA A 203 -11.41 36.28 -15.55
CA ALA A 203 -10.46 35.15 -15.57
C ALA A 203 -9.16 35.49 -16.31
N GLY A 204 -9.13 36.56 -17.12
CA GLY A 204 -8.00 36.99 -17.94
C GLY A 204 -8.18 36.80 -19.44
N ALA A 205 -9.41 36.62 -19.93
CA ALA A 205 -9.68 36.57 -21.37
C ALA A 205 -9.70 37.98 -21.99
N ASP A 206 -9.09 38.12 -23.16
CA ASP A 206 -9.20 39.34 -23.97
C ASP A 206 -10.64 39.56 -24.46
N ARG A 207 -11.09 40.82 -24.44
CA ARG A 207 -12.45 41.23 -24.80
C ARG A 207 -12.79 41.00 -26.27
N ALA A 208 -11.83 41.17 -27.19
CA ALA A 208 -12.07 40.87 -28.60
C ALA A 208 -12.21 39.36 -28.84
N ARG A 209 -11.41 38.54 -28.15
CA ARG A 209 -11.54 37.07 -28.13
C ARG A 209 -12.90 36.64 -27.58
N VAL A 210 -13.31 37.13 -26.41
CA VAL A 210 -14.63 36.81 -25.80
C VAL A 210 -15.76 37.21 -26.74
N ALA A 211 -15.76 38.45 -27.25
CA ALA A 211 -16.80 38.94 -28.15
C ALA A 211 -16.85 38.16 -29.48
N SER A 212 -15.72 37.66 -29.98
CA SER A 212 -15.69 36.80 -31.18
C SER A 212 -16.32 35.44 -30.91
N THR A 213 -15.95 34.78 -29.80
CA THR A 213 -16.52 33.49 -29.40
C THR A 213 -18.01 33.60 -29.07
N VAL A 214 -18.46 34.70 -28.46
CA VAL A 214 -19.89 34.96 -28.20
C VAL A 214 -20.67 35.06 -29.51
N ARG A 215 -20.20 35.85 -30.50
CA ARG A 215 -20.86 35.95 -31.81
C ARG A 215 -21.02 34.58 -32.47
N SER A 216 -19.92 33.82 -32.60
CA SER A 216 -19.96 32.48 -33.20
C SER A 216 -20.76 31.44 -32.42
N SER A 217 -21.21 31.76 -31.19
CA SER A 217 -22.05 30.87 -30.37
C SER A 217 -23.53 31.30 -30.38
N VAL A 218 -23.86 32.50 -30.87
CA VAL A 218 -25.24 32.97 -31.04
C VAL A 218 -25.88 32.33 -32.27
N ASP A 219 -25.09 32.07 -33.32
CA ASP A 219 -25.50 31.50 -34.62
C ASP A 219 -25.77 29.97 -34.57
N ILE A 220 -26.41 29.48 -33.51
CA ILE A 220 -26.83 28.07 -33.38
C ILE A 220 -28.01 27.77 -34.31
N HIS A 221 -27.95 26.65 -35.04
CA HIS A 221 -29.01 26.24 -35.96
C HIS A 221 -29.56 24.83 -35.69
N SER A 222 -28.87 24.02 -34.88
CA SER A 222 -29.29 22.66 -34.51
C SER A 222 -29.10 22.34 -33.02
N PRO A 223 -29.82 21.35 -32.47
CA PRO A 223 -29.52 20.80 -31.13
C PRO A 223 -28.09 20.24 -31.01
N GLY A 224 -27.49 19.78 -32.12
CA GLY A 224 -26.12 19.26 -32.17
C GLY A 224 -25.06 20.33 -31.88
N ASP A 225 -25.28 21.57 -32.32
CA ASP A 225 -24.37 22.69 -32.05
C ASP A 225 -24.37 23.04 -30.56
N LEU A 226 -25.57 23.05 -29.94
CA LEU A 226 -25.73 23.29 -28.50
C LEU A 226 -25.11 22.16 -27.66
N MET A 227 -25.28 20.88 -28.07
CA MET A 227 -24.56 19.76 -27.46
C MET A 227 -23.04 19.87 -27.63
N THR A 228 -22.57 20.38 -28.76
CA THR A 228 -21.13 20.57 -29.04
C THR A 228 -20.52 21.65 -28.16
N LEU A 229 -21.19 22.80 -28.02
CA LEU A 229 -20.79 23.84 -27.05
C LEU A 229 -20.83 23.33 -25.60
N THR A 230 -21.82 22.51 -25.25
CA THR A 230 -21.92 21.90 -23.91
C THR A 230 -20.76 20.93 -23.66
N ALA A 231 -20.44 20.06 -24.61
CA ALA A 231 -19.31 19.14 -24.53
C ALA A 231 -17.95 19.88 -24.49
N ALA A 232 -17.81 20.99 -25.21
CA ALA A 232 -16.62 21.84 -25.17
C ALA A 232 -16.44 22.49 -23.79
N ALA A 233 -17.49 23.12 -23.24
CA ALA A 233 -17.46 23.72 -21.90
C ALA A 233 -17.18 22.69 -20.80
N ALA A 234 -17.86 21.53 -20.83
CA ALA A 234 -17.62 20.44 -19.89
C ALA A 234 -16.19 19.88 -19.99
N THR A 235 -15.63 19.79 -21.21
CA THR A 235 -14.24 19.34 -21.42
C THR A 235 -13.22 20.35 -20.92
N ALA A 236 -13.43 21.65 -21.17
CA ALA A 236 -12.55 22.69 -20.66
C ALA A 236 -12.54 22.73 -19.12
N LEU A 237 -13.71 22.61 -18.48
CA LEU A 237 -13.83 22.47 -17.03
C LEU A 237 -13.10 21.23 -16.48
N ARG A 238 -13.23 20.06 -17.14
CA ARG A 238 -12.48 18.84 -16.76
C ARG A 238 -10.96 19.04 -16.88
N GLY A 239 -10.50 19.66 -17.97
CA GLY A 239 -9.08 19.96 -18.19
C GLY A 239 -8.51 20.94 -17.16
N GLU A 240 -9.25 22.00 -16.83
CA GLU A 240 -8.89 22.95 -15.78
C GLU A 240 -8.84 22.27 -14.40
N ALA A 241 -9.86 21.48 -14.05
CA ALA A 241 -9.91 20.76 -12.77
C ALA A 241 -8.74 19.76 -12.63
N ALA A 242 -8.38 19.04 -13.71
CA ALA A 242 -7.23 18.14 -13.73
C ALA A 242 -5.90 18.89 -13.56
N LEU A 243 -5.73 20.06 -14.19
CA LEU A 243 -4.53 20.88 -14.04
C LEU A 243 -4.46 21.53 -12.64
N LYS A 244 -5.58 21.99 -12.07
CA LYS A 244 -5.66 22.44 -10.67
C LYS A 244 -5.39 21.31 -9.67
N ALA A 245 -5.80 20.08 -9.97
CA ALA A 245 -5.50 18.91 -9.13
C ALA A 245 -4.02 18.52 -9.14
N ARG A 246 -3.26 18.87 -10.20
CA ARG A 246 -1.81 18.69 -10.31
C ARG A 246 -0.98 19.76 -9.59
N GLN A 247 -1.60 20.84 -9.08
CA GLN A 247 -0.90 21.72 -8.13
C GLN A 247 -0.86 21.07 -6.74
N PRO A 248 0.26 21.17 -6.00
CA PRO A 248 0.35 20.65 -4.64
C PRO A 248 -0.61 21.43 -3.72
N LYS A 249 -1.72 20.78 -3.35
CA LYS A 249 -2.77 21.38 -2.51
C LYS A 249 -2.24 21.64 -1.11
N GLU A 250 -2.26 22.90 -0.65
CA GLU A 250 -2.12 23.18 0.78
C GLU A 250 -3.26 22.49 1.54
N ALA A 251 -2.91 21.58 2.46
CA ALA A 251 -3.88 20.76 3.16
C ALA A 251 -4.86 21.62 3.97
N ARG A 252 -6.14 21.61 3.58
CA ARG A 252 -7.22 22.26 4.33
C ARG A 252 -7.29 21.66 5.74
N LYS A 253 -7.30 22.54 6.74
CA LYS A 253 -7.56 22.16 8.12
C LYS A 253 -9.00 21.65 8.22
N ASN A 254 -9.18 20.41 8.67
CA ASN A 254 -10.13 19.96 9.69
C ASN A 254 -10.27 18.43 9.63
N ALA A 255 -9.68 17.75 10.60
CA ALA A 255 -9.93 16.34 10.89
C ALA A 255 -10.10 16.20 12.40
N SER A 256 -11.34 16.26 12.87
CA SER A 256 -11.72 16.03 14.26
C SER A 256 -12.18 14.58 14.43
N ILE A 257 -11.36 13.77 15.11
CA ILE A 257 -11.76 12.40 15.50
C ILE A 257 -12.67 12.52 16.73
N ALA A 258 -13.87 11.95 16.64
CA ALA A 258 -14.83 11.90 17.74
C ALA A 258 -14.40 10.88 18.82
N PRO A 259 -14.82 11.06 20.09
CA PRO A 259 -14.46 10.16 21.18
C PRO A 259 -15.38 8.92 21.24
N PHE A 260 -14.86 7.84 21.82
CA PHE A 260 -15.68 6.80 22.46
C PHE A 260 -15.18 6.53 23.89
N GLU A 261 -15.93 5.78 24.68
CA GLU A 261 -16.26 6.18 26.04
C GLU A 261 -15.41 5.62 27.19
N ARG A 262 -15.71 6.10 28.40
CA ARG A 262 -15.23 5.56 29.67
C ARG A 262 -16.23 4.51 30.17
N SER A 263 -15.74 3.32 30.51
CA SER A 263 -15.90 2.74 31.85
C SER A 263 -15.09 1.46 32.00
N PHE A 264 -14.28 1.37 33.06
CA PHE A 264 -14.48 0.41 34.15
C PHE A 264 -13.62 0.83 35.36
N SER A 265 -13.86 0.21 36.51
CA SER A 265 -13.54 0.71 37.84
C SER A 265 -12.10 0.49 38.31
N ASP A 266 -11.66 1.32 39.27
CA ASP A 266 -10.43 1.11 40.03
C ASP A 266 -10.47 -0.21 40.82
N SER A 267 -9.35 -0.95 40.83
CA SER A 267 -9.08 -2.03 41.77
C SER A 267 -7.62 -1.97 42.22
N HIS A 268 -7.39 -1.61 43.49
CA HIS A 268 -6.07 -1.59 44.12
C HIS A 268 -5.59 -3.01 44.45
N TRP A 269 -4.37 -3.37 44.02
CA TRP A 269 -3.43 -4.29 44.69
C TRP A 269 -1.99 -3.77 44.42
N PRO A 270 -0.95 -4.17 45.18
CA PRO A 270 -0.09 -3.19 45.85
C PRO A 270 1.37 -3.17 45.37
N SER A 271 2.15 -2.30 46.01
CA SER A 271 3.59 -2.11 45.81
C SER A 271 4.44 -3.36 46.07
N ASN A 272 5.70 -3.30 45.59
CA ASN A 272 6.87 -4.07 46.03
C ASN A 272 7.16 -5.44 45.36
N ILE A 273 7.52 -5.41 44.07
CA ILE A 273 8.76 -6.06 43.63
C ILE A 273 9.60 -5.00 42.90
N GLN A 274 10.71 -4.57 43.50
CA GLN A 274 11.57 -3.53 42.95
C GLN A 274 12.90 -4.11 42.45
N PHE A 275 12.94 -4.46 41.16
CA PHE A 275 14.21 -4.54 40.44
C PHE A 275 14.66 -3.12 40.05
N ARG A 276 15.77 -2.68 40.62
CA ARG A 276 16.44 -1.43 40.23
C ARG A 276 17.26 -1.63 38.95
N LEU A 277 16.81 -1.06 37.85
CA LEU A 277 17.70 -0.36 36.91
C LEU A 277 17.37 1.13 37.00
N GLU A 278 18.30 1.94 37.48
CA GLU A 278 18.09 3.39 37.67
C GLU A 278 18.59 4.20 36.46
N GLU A 279 17.84 4.17 35.36
CA GLU A 279 17.66 5.35 34.51
C GLU A 279 16.16 5.71 34.44
N PRO A 280 15.69 6.72 35.18
CA PRO A 280 14.28 7.08 35.20
C PRO A 280 13.84 7.76 33.90
N ASN A 281 12.55 7.60 33.55
CA ASN A 281 11.86 8.23 32.42
C ASN A 281 11.76 9.77 32.55
N LEU A 282 12.91 10.45 32.54
CA LEU A 282 13.00 11.89 32.80
C LEU A 282 12.45 12.70 31.62
N PRO A 283 11.47 13.58 31.85
CA PRO A 283 10.91 14.41 30.79
C PRO A 283 11.94 15.43 30.33
N LEU A 284 12.21 15.47 29.03
CA LEU A 284 13.11 16.43 28.40
C LEU A 284 12.46 17.82 28.43
N GLU A 285 12.72 18.60 29.49
CA GLU A 285 12.19 19.96 29.69
C GLU A 285 13.27 21.05 29.59
N GLY A 286 12.92 22.18 28.97
CA GLY A 286 13.74 23.39 28.88
C GLY A 286 13.01 24.53 28.19
N GLU A 287 13.70 25.63 27.89
CA GLU A 287 13.16 26.70 27.03
C GLU A 287 13.72 26.63 25.61
N LEU A 288 12.82 26.65 24.63
CA LEU A 288 13.14 26.69 23.20
C LEU A 288 12.40 27.83 22.50
N MET A 289 13.04 28.42 21.50
CA MET A 289 12.45 29.45 20.67
C MET A 289 11.67 28.80 19.53
N GLN A 290 10.35 28.68 19.68
CA GLN A 290 9.48 28.15 18.64
C GLN A 290 9.33 29.17 17.51
N CYS A 291 9.50 28.74 16.26
CA CYS A 291 9.22 29.55 15.08
C CYS A 291 7.77 29.35 14.62
N SER A 292 7.10 30.45 14.24
CA SER A 292 5.81 30.38 13.54
C SER A 292 6.02 30.23 12.04
N ARG A 293 4.98 29.81 11.30
CA ARG A 293 4.98 29.76 9.82
C ARG A 293 5.21 31.12 9.14
N HIS A 294 5.12 32.22 9.88
CA HIS A 294 5.44 33.58 9.43
C HIS A 294 6.81 34.07 9.94
N GLY A 295 7.65 33.16 10.48
CA GLY A 295 8.99 33.45 10.98
C GLY A 295 9.05 34.20 12.32
N VAL A 296 7.92 34.40 13.01
CA VAL A 296 7.89 35.04 14.33
C VAL A 296 8.36 34.05 15.39
N GLN A 297 9.46 34.35 16.05
CA GLN A 297 10.04 33.52 17.11
C GLN A 297 9.37 33.82 18.47
N ARG A 298 9.06 32.80 19.27
CA ARG A 298 8.47 32.95 20.62
C ARG A 298 9.06 31.91 21.57
N SER A 299 9.62 32.33 22.71
CA SER A 299 10.04 31.38 23.75
C SER A 299 8.84 30.54 24.22
N LYS A 300 9.09 29.24 24.38
CA LYS A 300 8.21 28.24 24.99
C LYS A 300 9.02 27.50 26.04
N ARG A 301 8.43 27.28 27.22
CA ARG A 301 8.88 26.18 28.08
C ARG A 301 8.31 24.89 27.49
N VAL A 302 9.19 24.09 26.91
CA VAL A 302 8.92 22.84 26.18
C VAL A 302 9.24 21.68 27.08
N CYS A 303 8.37 20.67 27.10
CA CYS A 303 8.55 19.42 27.82
C CYS A 303 8.13 18.27 26.89
N VAL A 304 9.05 17.33 26.62
CA VAL A 304 8.77 16.10 25.85
C VAL A 304 8.87 14.90 26.80
N TYR A 305 7.88 14.01 26.77
CA TYR A 305 7.72 12.92 27.74
C TYR A 305 6.84 11.81 27.19
N VAL A 306 7.04 10.56 27.62
CA VAL A 306 6.13 9.45 27.35
C VAL A 306 4.88 9.58 28.24
N ASN A 307 3.69 9.37 27.68
CA ASN A 307 2.42 9.44 28.43
C ASN A 307 1.96 8.05 28.93
N LYS A 308 0.88 8.00 29.73
CA LYS A 308 0.30 6.72 30.23
C LYS A 308 -0.24 5.77 29.13
N LYS A 309 -0.36 6.24 27.88
CA LYS A 309 -0.72 5.44 26.69
C LYS A 309 0.52 5.06 25.86
N SER A 310 1.72 5.10 26.44
CA SER A 310 3.01 4.84 25.76
C SER A 310 3.35 5.78 24.59
N GLN A 311 2.73 6.96 24.45
CA GLN A 311 3.02 7.87 23.33
C GLN A 311 3.98 8.99 23.73
N VAL A 312 4.92 9.35 22.84
CA VAL A 312 5.77 10.55 23.02
C VAL A 312 4.94 11.82 22.83
N MET A 313 4.81 12.61 23.89
CA MET A 313 4.04 13.85 23.91
C MET A 313 4.95 15.07 24.04
N ILE A 314 4.76 16.06 23.16
CA ILE A 314 5.28 17.42 23.40
C ILE A 314 4.24 18.28 24.09
N LYS A 315 4.68 19.08 25.06
CA LYS A 315 3.88 20.02 25.86
C LYS A 315 4.54 21.40 25.82
N LEU A 316 3.89 22.33 25.13
CA LEU A 316 4.33 23.73 25.00
C LEU A 316 3.58 24.59 26.01
N LYS A 317 4.30 25.28 26.91
CA LYS A 317 3.74 26.34 27.76
C LYS A 317 4.08 27.71 27.15
N SER A 318 3.07 28.55 26.95
CA SER A 318 3.25 29.97 26.61
C SER A 318 2.85 30.85 27.79
N LYS A 319 3.52 32.00 28.00
CA LYS A 319 2.98 33.11 28.82
C LYS A 319 2.12 34.01 27.92
N HIS A 320 1.04 34.58 28.45
CA HIS A 320 0.16 35.52 27.75
C HIS A 320 -0.47 36.51 28.75
N VAL A 321 -0.92 37.68 28.26
CA VAL A 321 -1.54 38.80 29.03
C VAL A 321 -0.85 39.10 30.37
N GLY A 322 0.15 39.99 30.37
CA GLY A 322 0.86 40.43 31.59
C GLY A 322 1.67 39.35 32.33
N GLY A 323 1.61 38.08 31.89
CA GLY A 323 2.18 36.93 32.60
C GLY A 323 1.15 36.16 33.45
N ALA A 324 -0.07 36.67 33.61
CA ALA A 324 -1.11 36.09 34.46
C ALA A 324 -1.68 34.75 33.91
N PHE A 325 -1.69 34.56 32.59
CA PHE A 325 -2.33 33.39 31.96
C PHE A 325 -1.34 32.57 31.12
N SER A 326 -1.41 31.24 31.26
CA SER A 326 -0.55 30.32 30.50
C SER A 326 -1.32 29.38 29.58
N LYS A 327 -1.27 29.65 28.27
CA LYS A 327 -1.82 28.74 27.25
C LYS A 327 -0.90 27.54 27.08
N LYS A 328 -1.44 26.36 27.37
CA LYS A 328 -0.78 25.04 27.29
C LYS A 328 -1.27 24.33 26.01
N ILE A 329 -0.35 23.86 25.18
CA ILE A 329 -0.65 23.04 23.99
C ILE A 329 0.04 21.69 24.18
N LYS A 330 -0.64 20.59 23.80
CA LYS A 330 -0.07 19.25 23.71
C LYS A 330 -0.20 18.73 22.28
N SER A 331 0.75 17.91 21.83
CA SER A 331 0.67 17.16 20.57
C SER A 331 1.45 15.85 20.70
N VAL A 332 1.07 14.81 19.94
CA VAL A 332 1.86 13.57 19.80
C VAL A 332 3.03 13.85 18.87
N VAL A 333 4.24 13.44 19.23
CA VAL A 333 5.44 13.47 18.38
C VAL A 333 5.64 12.09 17.79
N TYR A 334 5.92 12.01 16.48
CA TYR A 334 6.22 10.76 15.79
C TYR A 334 7.51 10.80 14.95
N GLY A 335 8.29 11.89 15.04
CA GLY A 335 9.57 11.99 14.36
C GLY A 335 10.29 13.32 14.56
N VAL A 336 11.55 13.37 14.15
CA VAL A 336 12.45 14.52 14.28
C VAL A 336 13.01 14.88 12.90
N CYS A 337 13.13 16.16 12.60
CA CYS A 337 13.81 16.69 11.41
C CYS A 337 15.06 17.45 11.85
N ASP A 338 16.24 16.86 11.63
CA ASP A 338 17.53 17.49 11.94
C ASP A 338 18.05 18.32 10.74
N GLU A 339 18.27 17.65 9.62
CA GLU A 339 18.91 18.18 8.42
C GLU A 339 18.05 19.19 7.67
N LYS A 340 18.68 20.12 6.93
CA LYS A 340 17.97 21.15 6.12
C LYS A 340 17.09 20.57 5.01
N SER A 341 17.47 19.40 4.47
CA SER A 341 16.74 18.61 3.47
C SER A 341 15.33 18.22 3.94
N ALA A 342 15.15 17.91 5.23
CA ALA A 342 13.92 17.39 5.81
C ALA A 342 12.83 18.46 6.12
N TRP A 343 12.90 19.65 5.53
CA TRP A 343 12.05 20.80 5.85
C TRP A 343 11.12 21.19 4.68
N PRO A 344 9.83 20.81 4.71
CA PRO A 344 8.90 21.23 3.68
C PRO A 344 8.66 22.76 3.72
N TYR A 345 8.79 23.41 2.57
CA TYR A 345 8.44 24.82 2.29
C TYR A 345 9.30 25.94 2.89
N ARG A 346 10.51 25.66 3.40
CA ARG A 346 11.41 26.73 3.90
C ARG A 346 12.04 27.52 2.75
N LYS A 347 11.39 28.63 2.32
CA LYS A 347 12.02 29.65 1.46
C LYS A 347 13.32 30.15 2.09
N GLU A 348 14.30 30.46 1.26
CA GLU A 348 15.63 30.91 1.68
C GLU A 348 15.55 32.14 2.60
N ARG A 349 16.00 31.93 3.84
CA ARG A 349 16.62 32.97 4.64
C ARG A 349 18.12 32.73 4.60
N GLU A 350 18.75 33.17 3.52
CA GLU A 350 20.17 33.54 3.60
C GLU A 350 20.31 34.75 4.55
N ASN A 351 21.54 35.00 5.03
CA ASN A 351 21.88 35.93 6.13
C ASN A 351 21.67 35.36 7.56
N ASN A 352 22.29 34.21 7.85
CA ASN A 352 23.29 34.05 8.92
C ASN A 352 23.73 32.58 9.06
N SER A 353 25.04 32.33 9.09
CA SER A 353 25.65 30.98 9.12
C SER A 353 25.58 30.28 10.47
N GLU A 354 25.29 31.01 11.56
CA GLU A 354 25.37 30.51 12.94
C GLU A 354 24.05 29.93 13.50
N GLU A 355 22.90 30.24 12.88
CA GLU A 355 21.60 29.85 13.46
C GLU A 355 21.25 28.38 13.21
N VAL A 356 21.23 27.57 14.26
CA VAL A 356 20.94 26.13 14.20
C VAL A 356 19.49 25.83 14.59
N TYR A 357 18.84 24.92 13.87
CA TYR A 357 17.42 24.59 13.99
C TYR A 357 17.17 23.08 13.97
N PHE A 358 16.11 22.62 14.65
CA PHE A 358 15.50 21.29 14.47
C PHE A 358 13.97 21.41 14.41
N GLY A 359 13.33 20.40 13.81
CA GLY A 359 11.87 20.28 13.73
C GLY A 359 11.38 19.01 14.41
N LEU A 360 10.14 19.03 14.91
CA LEU A 360 9.45 17.84 15.42
C LEU A 360 8.18 17.58 14.59
N LYS A 361 8.07 16.38 14.02
CA LYS A 361 6.87 15.94 13.29
C LYS A 361 5.79 15.57 14.32
N THR A 362 4.64 16.24 14.25
CA THR A 362 3.52 16.02 15.18
C THR A 362 2.19 15.94 14.44
N GLY A 363 1.15 15.39 15.09
CA GLY A 363 -0.21 15.34 14.53
C GLY A 363 -0.86 16.71 14.24
N GLN A 364 -0.18 17.82 14.57
CA GLN A 364 -0.57 19.20 14.25
C GLN A 364 0.34 19.82 13.15
N GLY A 365 1.17 19.00 12.51
CA GLY A 365 2.23 19.39 11.58
C GLY A 365 3.60 19.53 12.23
N LEU A 366 4.56 20.04 11.45
CA LEU A 366 5.92 20.32 11.91
C LEU A 366 5.95 21.45 12.94
N LEU A 367 6.64 21.23 14.06
CA LEU A 367 6.95 22.26 15.06
C LEU A 367 8.44 22.61 14.95
N GLU A 368 8.75 23.85 14.59
CA GLU A 368 10.12 24.33 14.37
C GLU A 368 10.71 25.00 15.61
N PHE A 369 11.95 24.68 15.96
CA PHE A 369 12.66 25.27 17.11
C PHE A 369 14.05 25.77 16.71
N LYS A 370 14.37 27.01 17.10
CA LYS A 370 15.72 27.58 17.04
C LYS A 370 16.50 27.19 18.30
N CYS A 371 17.72 26.70 18.10
CA CYS A 371 18.65 26.33 19.15
C CYS A 371 19.67 27.45 19.43
N LYS A 372 20.45 27.28 20.51
CA LYS A 372 21.50 28.24 20.91
C LYS A 372 22.82 28.00 20.16
N ASN A 373 23.13 26.74 19.89
CA ASN A 373 24.31 26.27 19.16
C ASN A 373 24.06 24.81 18.72
N LYS A 374 25.03 24.18 18.04
CA LYS A 374 24.93 22.79 17.56
C LYS A 374 24.74 21.78 18.69
N ILE A 375 25.45 21.93 19.81
CA ILE A 375 25.37 21.03 20.97
C ILE A 375 23.97 21.06 21.60
N HIS A 376 23.39 22.26 21.76
CA HIS A 376 22.01 22.39 22.26
C HIS A 376 20.99 21.77 21.31
N LYS A 377 21.22 21.82 19.99
CA LYS A 377 20.38 21.10 19.03
C LYS A 377 20.48 19.59 19.21
N GLN A 378 21.70 19.04 19.19
CA GLN A 378 21.94 17.60 19.25
C GLN A 378 21.28 16.98 20.49
N ARG A 379 21.48 17.59 21.67
CA ARG A 379 20.84 17.17 22.94
C ARG A 379 19.31 17.06 22.86
N TRP A 380 18.63 17.93 22.10
CA TRP A 380 17.18 17.84 21.92
C TRP A 380 16.77 16.79 20.88
N VAL A 381 17.56 16.63 19.82
CA VAL A 381 17.32 15.63 18.77
C VAL A 381 17.50 14.22 19.33
N ASP A 382 18.65 13.94 19.94
CA ASP A 382 18.98 12.63 20.55
C ASP A 382 17.97 12.27 21.65
N GLY A 383 17.63 13.23 22.52
CA GLY A 383 16.70 13.03 23.61
C GLY A 383 15.28 12.68 23.13
N VAL A 384 14.78 13.32 22.07
CA VAL A 384 13.47 12.95 21.51
C VAL A 384 13.53 11.65 20.71
N GLN A 385 14.63 11.38 20.00
CA GLN A 385 14.86 10.10 19.31
C GLN A 385 15.02 8.93 20.30
N CYS A 386 15.55 9.16 21.50
CA CYS A 386 15.61 8.18 22.57
C CYS A 386 14.19 7.84 23.07
N LEU A 387 13.39 8.85 23.42
CA LEU A 387 12.00 8.64 23.86
C LEU A 387 11.14 7.96 22.77
N LEU A 388 11.36 8.26 21.49
CA LEU A 388 10.67 7.58 20.37
C LEU A 388 11.07 6.10 20.27
N ARG A 389 12.38 5.78 20.31
CA ARG A 389 12.85 4.38 20.32
C ARG A 389 12.32 3.61 21.53
N GLN A 390 12.37 4.22 22.71
CA GLN A 390 11.88 3.62 23.96
C GLN A 390 10.38 3.29 23.89
N VAL A 391 9.57 4.16 23.28
CA VAL A 391 8.14 3.91 23.04
C VAL A 391 7.92 2.69 22.16
N ASN A 392 8.62 2.60 21.01
CA ASN A 392 8.48 1.46 20.11
C ASN A 392 8.86 0.14 20.81
N CYS A 393 9.93 0.12 21.62
CA CYS A 393 10.31 -1.04 22.42
C CYS A 393 9.28 -1.39 23.51
N PHE A 394 8.62 -0.38 24.11
CA PHE A 394 7.62 -0.60 25.16
C PHE A 394 6.27 -1.06 24.60
N GLU A 395 5.88 -0.63 23.40
CA GLU A 395 4.69 -1.15 22.73
C GLU A 395 4.88 -2.63 22.38
N ALA A 396 6.04 -3.01 21.82
CA ALA A 396 6.39 -4.43 21.59
C ALA A 396 6.33 -5.26 22.88
N ALA A 397 7.05 -4.86 23.94
CA ALA A 397 7.08 -5.60 25.20
C ALA A 397 5.72 -5.70 25.92
N LYS A 398 4.82 -4.71 25.70
CA LYS A 398 3.49 -4.70 26.33
C LYS A 398 2.49 -5.62 25.62
N CYS A 399 2.67 -5.90 24.33
CA CYS A 399 1.93 -6.96 23.64
C CYS A 399 2.25 -8.33 24.25
N SER A 400 3.53 -8.61 24.53
CA SER A 400 3.98 -9.89 25.13
C SER A 400 3.51 -10.13 26.57
N LEU A 401 3.20 -9.06 27.32
CA LEU A 401 2.74 -9.14 28.72
C LEU A 401 1.21 -9.18 28.88
N GLY A 402 0.45 -8.98 27.80
CA GLY A 402 -1.02 -8.98 27.84
C GLY A 402 -1.67 -10.36 27.96
N SER A 403 -0.95 -11.44 27.67
CA SER A 403 -1.45 -12.82 27.66
C SER A 403 -1.35 -13.56 29.01
N LEU A 404 -0.54 -13.05 29.95
CA LEU A 404 -0.24 -13.75 31.21
C LEU A 404 -1.25 -13.40 32.32
N SER A 405 -2.46 -13.96 32.21
CA SER A 405 -3.50 -13.87 33.25
C SER A 405 -4.31 -15.17 33.40
N LEU A 406 -3.64 -16.22 33.90
CA LEU A 406 -4.18 -17.37 34.63
C LEU A 406 -5.56 -17.95 34.23
N THR A 407 -5.56 -19.18 33.73
CA THR A 407 -6.14 -20.29 34.51
C THR A 407 -5.54 -21.64 34.10
N ASN A 408 -5.57 -22.62 35.00
CA ASN A 408 -4.96 -23.93 34.78
C ASN A 408 -5.86 -24.86 33.96
N SER A 409 -5.26 -25.58 33.01
CA SER A 409 -5.52 -27.01 32.82
C SER A 409 -4.25 -27.72 32.32
N LYS A 410 -4.18 -29.03 32.53
CA LYS A 410 -3.15 -29.89 31.94
C LYS A 410 -3.77 -30.56 30.71
N ASP A 411 -2.99 -30.72 29.64
CA ASP A 411 -2.59 -32.03 29.15
C ASP A 411 -1.57 -31.90 28.01
N HIS A 412 -0.63 -32.85 27.92
CA HIS A 412 0.42 -32.86 26.91
C HIS A 412 0.13 -33.91 25.83
N PHE A 413 -0.05 -33.47 24.58
CA PHE A 413 0.05 -34.36 23.42
C PHE A 413 0.89 -33.72 22.31
N VAL A 414 2.11 -34.23 22.15
CA VAL A 414 3.00 -33.92 21.03
C VAL A 414 2.76 -34.94 19.93
N TYR A 415 2.49 -34.49 18.70
CA TYR A 415 2.35 -35.35 17.53
C TYR A 415 3.35 -34.97 16.44
N TYR A 416 4.16 -35.94 16.02
CA TYR A 416 4.93 -35.89 14.78
C TYR A 416 4.25 -36.80 13.75
N PRO A 417 4.23 -36.44 12.46
CA PRO A 417 3.66 -37.28 11.41
C PRO A 417 4.53 -38.53 11.17
N LYS A 418 3.88 -39.69 10.98
CA LYS A 418 4.53 -40.92 10.49
C LYS A 418 4.34 -41.06 8.99
N ASP A 419 5.43 -41.21 8.27
CA ASP A 419 5.39 -41.71 6.90
C ASP A 419 5.35 -43.25 6.87
N LEU A 420 4.67 -43.82 5.87
CA LEU A 420 4.48 -45.27 5.72
C LEU A 420 5.04 -45.78 4.39
N ARG A 421 6.16 -46.54 4.45
CA ARG A 421 6.42 -47.79 3.69
C ARG A 421 7.86 -48.29 3.88
N GLY A 422 8.04 -49.62 3.95
CA GLY A 422 9.31 -50.29 3.65
C GLY A 422 10.15 -50.77 4.84
N GLU A 423 9.65 -51.75 5.61
CA GLU A 423 10.44 -52.41 6.64
C GLU A 423 11.57 -53.28 6.06
N ARG A 424 12.81 -53.02 6.49
CA ARG A 424 13.91 -54.00 6.51
C ARG A 424 14.74 -53.78 7.76
N GLU A 425 14.54 -54.65 8.76
CA GLU A 425 15.27 -54.59 10.02
C GLU A 425 16.80 -54.67 9.80
N ARG A 426 17.54 -53.70 10.33
CA ARG A 426 18.94 -53.88 10.71
C ARG A 426 19.09 -53.45 12.16
N LYS A 427 19.61 -54.37 12.99
CA LYS A 427 19.77 -54.19 14.44
C LYS A 427 20.61 -52.94 14.73
N LEU A 428 20.02 -51.96 15.40
CA LEU A 428 20.76 -50.81 15.91
C LEU A 428 21.59 -51.24 17.14
N GLY A 429 22.90 -51.01 17.09
CA GLY A 429 23.77 -51.16 18.26
C GLY A 429 23.54 -50.02 19.26
N SER A 430 23.67 -50.32 20.55
CA SER A 430 23.42 -49.38 21.66
C SER A 430 24.54 -48.33 21.83
N SER A 431 24.83 -47.56 20.77
CA SER A 431 25.94 -46.59 20.72
C SER A 431 25.53 -45.18 20.26
N ALA A 432 24.25 -44.94 19.97
CA ALA A 432 23.79 -43.69 19.35
C ALA A 432 23.56 -42.50 20.31
N MET A 433 23.35 -42.75 21.61
CA MET A 433 23.02 -41.68 22.59
C MET A 433 24.22 -40.81 23.03
N ALA A 434 25.41 -41.00 22.46
CA ALA A 434 26.64 -40.33 22.90
C ALA A 434 27.22 -39.33 21.88
N ALA A 435 26.48 -38.98 20.81
CA ALA A 435 27.05 -38.34 19.61
C ALA A 435 26.41 -36.99 19.22
N ASN A 436 26.36 -36.02 20.16
CA ASN A 436 26.75 -34.62 19.91
C ASN A 436 26.54 -33.71 21.13
N SER A 437 27.60 -33.44 21.90
CA SER A 437 27.63 -32.36 22.91
C SER A 437 28.38 -31.10 22.42
N ALA A 438 28.86 -31.10 21.18
CA ALA A 438 29.60 -29.99 20.60
C ALA A 438 28.71 -28.76 20.34
N ILE A 439 29.20 -27.57 20.70
CA ILE A 439 28.54 -26.30 20.40
C ILE A 439 28.64 -26.03 18.89
N THR A 440 27.50 -25.88 18.22
CA THR A 440 27.46 -25.50 16.80
C THR A 440 27.89 -24.04 16.64
N LYS A 441 28.98 -23.77 15.92
CA LYS A 441 29.55 -22.42 15.78
C LYS A 441 29.08 -21.74 14.50
N TYR A 442 28.56 -20.53 14.64
CA TYR A 442 28.07 -19.71 13.54
C TYR A 442 29.04 -18.56 13.22
N GLY A 443 29.27 -18.33 11.94
CA GLY A 443 29.81 -17.09 11.38
C GLY A 443 28.72 -16.33 10.62
N ILE A 444 28.81 -15.00 10.54
CA ILE A 444 27.86 -14.17 9.75
C ILE A 444 28.61 -13.25 8.79
N VAL A 445 28.34 -13.38 7.49
CA VAL A 445 28.88 -12.55 6.40
C VAL A 445 27.84 -11.50 6.01
N GLY A 446 28.22 -10.22 6.10
CA GLY A 446 27.32 -9.07 5.95
C GLY A 446 26.53 -8.81 7.23
N ILE A 447 27.02 -7.89 8.08
CA ILE A 447 26.48 -7.63 9.43
C ILE A 447 25.62 -6.35 9.49
N GLY A 448 24.90 -6.10 8.39
CA GLY A 448 24.05 -4.93 8.15
C GLY A 448 22.78 -4.87 9.02
N MET A 449 21.59 -4.84 8.41
CA MET A 449 20.33 -4.95 9.16
C MET A 449 20.04 -6.42 9.48
N MET A 450 19.94 -7.27 8.46
CA MET A 450 19.62 -8.69 8.62
C MET A 450 20.69 -9.48 9.37
N GLY A 451 21.99 -9.23 9.14
CA GLY A 451 23.04 -9.92 9.91
C GLY A 451 22.98 -9.68 11.43
N ARG A 452 22.59 -8.47 11.86
CA ARG A 452 22.36 -8.17 13.29
C ARG A 452 21.03 -8.74 13.80
N GLU A 453 20.02 -8.83 12.94
CA GLU A 453 18.78 -9.54 13.26
C GLU A 453 19.03 -11.05 13.47
N HIS A 454 19.79 -11.71 12.59
CA HIS A 454 20.22 -13.10 12.78
C HIS A 454 21.05 -13.28 14.06
N LEU A 455 21.93 -12.32 14.39
CA LEU A 455 22.69 -12.33 15.65
C LEU A 455 21.77 -12.38 16.88
N ILE A 456 20.67 -11.63 16.87
CA ILE A 456 19.67 -11.63 17.95
C ILE A 456 18.85 -12.94 17.94
N ASN A 457 18.36 -13.38 16.78
CA ASN A 457 17.61 -14.64 16.66
C ASN A 457 18.42 -15.84 17.17
N LEU A 458 19.69 -15.95 16.74
CA LEU A 458 20.63 -16.97 17.23
C LEU A 458 20.93 -16.82 18.73
N HIS A 459 21.00 -15.59 19.26
CA HIS A 459 21.16 -15.40 20.71
C HIS A 459 19.96 -15.96 21.49
N HIS A 460 18.73 -15.78 21.01
CA HIS A 460 17.55 -16.42 21.61
C HIS A 460 17.59 -17.96 21.48
N LEU A 461 18.21 -18.49 20.41
CA LEU A 461 18.44 -19.92 20.21
C LEU A 461 19.67 -20.52 20.93
N ARG A 462 20.51 -19.73 21.62
CA ARG A 462 21.74 -20.21 22.31
C ARG A 462 21.55 -21.44 23.22
N HIS A 463 20.34 -21.60 23.76
CA HIS A 463 19.92 -22.75 24.59
C HIS A 463 19.90 -24.09 23.83
N GLN A 464 19.96 -24.06 22.49
CA GLN A 464 20.07 -25.22 21.60
C GLN A 464 21.53 -25.67 21.38
N ASN A 465 22.45 -25.29 22.25
CA ASN A 465 23.90 -25.58 22.16
C ASN A 465 24.54 -24.99 20.88
N LEU A 466 24.41 -23.67 20.69
CA LEU A 466 25.03 -22.92 19.60
C LEU A 466 25.62 -21.59 20.08
N ALA A 467 26.58 -21.04 19.32
CA ALA A 467 27.12 -19.69 19.53
C ALA A 467 27.55 -19.07 18.20
N VAL A 468 27.37 -17.76 18.02
CA VAL A 468 28.06 -17.01 16.97
C VAL A 468 29.45 -16.65 17.48
N VAL A 469 30.48 -16.90 16.67
CA VAL A 469 31.91 -16.75 17.03
C VAL A 469 32.68 -15.81 16.10
N SER A 470 32.14 -15.52 14.92
CA SER A 470 32.77 -14.67 13.92
C SER A 470 31.76 -13.85 13.11
N ILE A 471 32.19 -12.68 12.66
CA ILE A 471 31.46 -11.84 11.70
C ILE A 471 32.41 -11.27 10.65
N ALA A 472 31.92 -11.09 9.42
CA ALA A 472 32.66 -10.47 8.32
C ALA A 472 31.82 -9.38 7.66
N ASP A 473 32.32 -8.14 7.58
CA ASP A 473 31.65 -7.06 6.85
C ASP A 473 32.69 -5.97 6.47
N PRO A 474 32.80 -5.56 5.18
CA PRO A 474 33.78 -4.56 4.75
C PRO A 474 33.43 -3.12 5.15
N HIS A 475 32.27 -2.87 5.78
CA HIS A 475 31.81 -1.55 6.21
C HIS A 475 32.03 -1.37 7.73
N PRO A 476 33.04 -0.58 8.17
CA PRO A 476 33.39 -0.47 9.59
C PRO A 476 32.24 0.00 10.51
N PRO A 477 31.31 0.89 10.11
CA PRO A 477 30.13 1.19 10.93
C PRO A 477 29.19 0.00 11.14
N SER A 478 29.11 -0.97 10.21
CA SER A 478 28.40 -2.24 10.45
C SER A 478 29.11 -3.06 11.52
N GLN A 479 30.43 -3.24 11.39
CA GLN A 479 31.26 -3.97 12.36
C GLN A 479 31.10 -3.39 13.78
N LEU A 480 31.22 -2.07 13.93
CA LEU A 480 31.12 -1.39 15.23
C LEU A 480 29.76 -1.61 15.91
N LEU A 481 28.66 -1.49 15.16
CA LEU A 481 27.30 -1.75 15.65
C LEU A 481 27.08 -3.23 16.02
N ALA A 482 27.76 -4.15 15.34
CA ALA A 482 27.70 -5.57 15.66
C ALA A 482 28.54 -5.93 16.90
N ILE A 483 29.72 -5.32 17.09
CA ILE A 483 30.54 -5.47 18.29
C ILE A 483 29.81 -4.94 19.53
N GLU A 484 29.14 -3.78 19.42
CA GLU A 484 28.33 -3.22 20.49
C GLU A 484 27.15 -4.14 20.87
N LEU A 485 26.43 -4.64 19.85
CA LEU A 485 25.33 -5.58 20.05
C LEU A 485 25.82 -6.90 20.69
N ALA A 486 26.87 -7.52 20.14
CA ALA A 486 27.43 -8.77 20.66
C ALA A 486 27.89 -8.66 22.11
N ARG A 487 28.50 -7.53 22.49
CA ARG A 487 28.85 -7.22 23.88
C ARG A 487 27.63 -7.19 24.80
N SER A 488 26.51 -6.60 24.36
CA SER A 488 25.25 -6.60 25.14
C SER A 488 24.59 -7.98 25.23
N LEU A 489 24.82 -8.84 24.22
CA LEU A 489 24.36 -10.23 24.15
C LEU A 489 25.32 -11.24 24.84
N ASN A 490 26.44 -10.76 25.42
CA ASN A 490 27.52 -11.57 26.00
C ASN A 490 28.15 -12.60 25.05
N TRP A 491 28.39 -12.19 23.80
CA TRP A 491 29.15 -12.95 22.81
C TRP A 491 30.47 -12.26 22.47
N ASP A 492 31.55 -13.05 22.49
CA ASP A 492 32.87 -12.65 22.02
C ASP A 492 33.00 -13.04 20.54
N LEU A 493 33.35 -12.06 19.69
CA LEU A 493 33.33 -12.21 18.23
C LEU A 493 34.68 -11.85 17.63
N LYS A 494 35.20 -12.75 16.79
CA LYS A 494 36.23 -12.38 15.81
C LYS A 494 35.59 -11.56 14.69
N VAL A 495 36.24 -10.46 14.31
CA VAL A 495 35.72 -9.52 13.32
C VAL A 495 36.67 -9.47 12.14
N PHE A 496 36.12 -9.69 10.95
CA PHE A 496 36.82 -9.78 9.69
C PHE A 496 36.30 -8.72 8.69
N SER A 497 37.13 -8.35 7.73
CA SER A 497 36.81 -7.39 6.67
C SER A 497 36.12 -8.05 5.48
N GLY A 498 36.38 -9.34 5.26
CA GLY A 498 35.83 -10.13 4.15
C GLY A 498 35.48 -11.57 4.56
N HIS A 499 34.71 -12.25 3.71
CA HIS A 499 34.33 -13.66 3.90
C HIS A 499 35.52 -14.61 3.73
N GLU A 500 36.50 -14.24 2.89
CA GLU A 500 37.77 -14.94 2.72
C GLU A 500 38.54 -15.08 4.04
N GLU A 501 38.78 -13.97 4.76
CA GLU A 501 39.41 -13.98 6.09
C GLU A 501 38.64 -14.84 7.11
N LEU A 502 37.30 -14.86 7.02
CA LEU A 502 36.44 -15.65 7.89
C LEU A 502 36.53 -17.16 7.57
N LEU A 503 36.61 -17.52 6.30
CA LEU A 503 36.84 -18.91 5.84
C LEU A 503 38.23 -19.41 6.24
N GLU A 504 39.29 -18.63 5.96
CA GLU A 504 40.68 -18.92 6.35
C GLU A 504 40.85 -19.10 7.86
N SER A 505 40.00 -18.46 8.67
CA SER A 505 40.01 -18.65 10.13
C SER A 505 39.54 -20.03 10.59
N GLU A 506 38.77 -20.74 9.76
CA GLU A 506 38.05 -22.01 10.01
C GLU A 506 37.22 -22.06 11.31
N THR A 507 36.91 -20.90 11.91
CA THR A 507 36.36 -20.81 13.28
C THR A 507 34.93 -21.30 13.45
N CYS A 508 34.13 -21.31 12.38
CA CYS A 508 32.71 -21.65 12.40
C CYS A 508 32.41 -22.93 11.61
N ASP A 509 31.27 -23.55 11.91
CA ASP A 509 30.77 -24.76 11.24
C ASP A 509 29.58 -24.41 10.32
N VAL A 510 28.94 -23.26 10.59
CA VAL A 510 27.80 -22.71 9.86
C VAL A 510 28.11 -21.26 9.47
N ILE A 511 27.79 -20.86 8.24
CA ILE A 511 27.92 -19.47 7.76
C ILE A 511 26.54 -18.95 7.36
N VAL A 512 26.16 -17.80 7.92
CA VAL A 512 24.97 -17.04 7.50
C VAL A 512 25.42 -15.96 6.53
N VAL A 513 24.91 -15.97 5.30
CA VAL A 513 25.21 -14.99 4.25
C VAL A 513 24.05 -13.99 4.18
N SER A 514 24.25 -12.80 4.75
CA SER A 514 23.29 -11.69 4.81
C SER A 514 23.90 -10.38 4.28
N SER A 515 24.68 -10.50 3.21
CA SER A 515 25.37 -9.45 2.46
C SER A 515 24.47 -8.77 1.41
N PRO A 516 24.97 -7.82 0.58
CA PRO A 516 24.21 -7.30 -0.56
C PRO A 516 24.00 -8.36 -1.67
N ASN A 517 22.82 -8.42 -2.29
CA ASN A 517 22.42 -9.53 -3.18
C ASN A 517 23.47 -9.85 -4.27
N MET A 518 24.02 -8.82 -4.93
CA MET A 518 25.03 -8.97 -6.01
C MET A 518 26.39 -9.52 -5.54
N THR A 519 26.54 -9.84 -4.26
CA THR A 519 27.71 -10.53 -3.70
C THR A 519 27.43 -12.01 -3.36
N HIS A 520 26.17 -12.45 -3.37
CA HIS A 520 25.77 -13.79 -2.93
C HIS A 520 26.46 -14.88 -3.74
N HIS A 521 26.43 -14.80 -5.09
CA HIS A 521 27.06 -15.78 -5.98
C HIS A 521 28.53 -16.06 -5.61
N ARG A 522 29.39 -15.03 -5.61
CA ARG A 522 30.81 -15.18 -5.24
C ARG A 522 30.97 -15.78 -3.85
N ILE A 523 30.29 -15.22 -2.84
CA ILE A 523 30.42 -15.68 -1.45
C ILE A 523 30.00 -17.15 -1.32
N LEU A 524 28.90 -17.55 -1.96
CA LEU A 524 28.42 -18.93 -1.99
C LEU A 524 29.43 -19.85 -2.69
N MET A 525 29.93 -19.48 -3.86
CA MET A 525 30.90 -20.28 -4.61
C MET A 525 32.22 -20.44 -3.85
N ASP A 526 32.70 -19.37 -3.20
CA ASP A 526 33.91 -19.39 -2.36
C ASP A 526 33.74 -20.33 -1.14
N ILE A 527 32.57 -20.31 -0.47
CA ILE A 527 32.26 -21.23 0.65
C ILE A 527 32.11 -22.68 0.15
N ILE A 528 31.39 -22.91 -0.95
CA ILE A 528 31.11 -24.25 -1.51
C ILE A 528 32.39 -24.92 -2.05
N ALA A 529 33.32 -24.12 -2.58
CA ALA A 529 34.64 -24.59 -3.03
C ALA A 529 35.64 -24.83 -1.87
N TYR A 530 35.38 -24.29 -0.67
CA TYR A 530 36.32 -24.35 0.44
C TYR A 530 36.55 -25.82 0.92
N PRO A 531 37.80 -26.25 1.24
CA PRO A 531 38.07 -27.64 1.60
C PRO A 531 37.28 -28.12 2.82
N LYS A 532 37.30 -27.33 3.91
CA LYS A 532 36.46 -27.59 5.09
C LYS A 532 34.98 -27.34 4.75
N PRO A 533 34.07 -28.31 4.96
CA PRO A 533 32.64 -28.06 4.78
C PRO A 533 32.14 -27.03 5.79
N HIS A 534 31.24 -26.17 5.32
CA HIS A 534 30.46 -25.25 6.12
C HIS A 534 28.99 -25.38 5.71
N HIS A 535 28.07 -25.45 6.66
CA HIS A 535 26.64 -25.35 6.36
C HIS A 535 26.28 -23.89 6.08
N ILE A 536 25.35 -23.63 5.16
CA ILE A 536 25.03 -22.28 4.67
C ILE A 536 23.55 -21.95 4.86
N LEU A 537 23.25 -20.83 5.52
CA LEU A 537 21.97 -20.15 5.38
C LEU A 537 22.21 -18.86 4.60
N VAL A 538 21.58 -18.68 3.44
CA VAL A 538 21.74 -17.47 2.62
C VAL A 538 20.44 -16.69 2.51
N GLU A 539 20.48 -15.40 2.87
CA GLU A 539 19.36 -14.46 2.68
C GLU A 539 18.91 -14.43 1.21
N LYS A 540 17.61 -14.19 1.02
CA LYS A 540 17.03 -14.05 -0.32
C LYS A 540 17.43 -12.73 -1.00
N PRO A 541 17.41 -12.68 -2.35
CA PRO A 541 17.28 -13.81 -3.28
C PRO A 541 18.58 -14.64 -3.29
N LEU A 542 18.47 -15.91 -3.70
CA LEU A 542 19.61 -16.84 -3.76
C LEU A 542 20.81 -16.21 -4.49
N CYS A 543 20.57 -15.68 -5.70
CA CYS A 543 21.46 -14.79 -6.43
C CYS A 543 20.61 -13.76 -7.21
N THR A 544 21.27 -12.81 -7.88
CA THR A 544 20.60 -11.78 -8.68
C THR A 544 20.20 -12.23 -10.09
N THR A 545 20.74 -13.32 -10.61
CA THR A 545 20.35 -13.93 -11.89
C THR A 545 20.10 -15.43 -11.78
N VAL A 546 19.41 -16.00 -12.79
CA VAL A 546 19.13 -17.44 -12.86
C VAL A 546 20.39 -18.26 -13.16
N ALA A 547 21.31 -17.72 -13.98
CA ALA A 547 22.60 -18.37 -14.28
C ALA A 547 23.42 -18.56 -13.00
N ASP A 548 23.55 -17.50 -12.19
CA ASP A 548 24.23 -17.55 -10.88
C ASP A 548 23.61 -18.60 -9.94
N CYS A 549 22.26 -18.65 -9.89
CA CYS A 549 21.53 -19.63 -9.08
C CYS A 549 21.81 -21.07 -9.55
N LYS A 550 21.87 -21.31 -10.87
CA LYS A 550 22.20 -22.62 -11.44
C LYS A 550 23.66 -23.03 -11.15
N GLU A 551 24.61 -22.10 -11.23
CA GLU A 551 26.01 -22.39 -10.88
C GLU A 551 26.16 -22.79 -9.40
N VAL A 552 25.53 -22.04 -8.49
CA VAL A 552 25.50 -22.38 -7.05
C VAL A 552 24.85 -23.74 -6.81
N LEU A 553 23.72 -24.02 -7.45
CA LEU A 553 23.01 -25.30 -7.35
C LEU A 553 23.88 -26.48 -7.83
N GLU A 554 24.52 -26.34 -8.99
CA GLU A 554 25.40 -27.38 -9.54
C GLU A 554 26.75 -27.48 -8.82
N ALA A 555 27.18 -26.46 -8.07
CA ALA A 555 28.30 -26.55 -7.14
C ALA A 555 27.90 -27.30 -5.86
N ALA A 556 26.79 -26.91 -5.23
CA ALA A 556 26.28 -27.53 -4.00
C ALA A 556 25.89 -29.01 -4.19
N LYS A 557 25.33 -29.39 -5.35
CA LYS A 557 25.04 -30.79 -5.72
C LYS A 557 26.27 -31.72 -5.64
N LYS A 558 27.49 -31.18 -5.67
CA LYS A 558 28.76 -31.93 -5.56
C LYS A 558 29.26 -32.05 -4.11
N ARG A 559 28.58 -31.42 -3.14
CA ARG A 559 28.95 -31.37 -1.71
C ARG A 559 27.87 -32.03 -0.85
N SER A 560 27.93 -33.37 -0.72
CA SER A 560 27.04 -34.13 0.18
C SER A 560 27.38 -33.99 1.67
N ASP A 561 28.39 -33.20 1.98
CA ASP A 561 28.97 -32.94 3.31
C ASP A 561 28.54 -31.60 3.93
N MET A 562 27.63 -30.87 3.28
CA MET A 562 27.05 -29.62 3.77
C MET A 562 25.52 -29.60 3.64
N VAL A 563 24.89 -28.62 4.29
CA VAL A 563 23.45 -28.31 4.13
C VAL A 563 23.37 -26.85 3.73
N VAL A 564 22.65 -26.56 2.65
CA VAL A 564 22.42 -25.19 2.16
C VAL A 564 20.92 -24.91 2.19
N GLN A 565 20.53 -23.82 2.85
CA GLN A 565 19.15 -23.36 2.95
C GLN A 565 19.05 -21.89 2.49
N VAL A 566 17.98 -21.55 1.79
CA VAL A 566 17.70 -20.17 1.37
C VAL A 566 16.70 -19.52 2.33
N GLY A 567 16.95 -18.26 2.70
CA GLY A 567 16.12 -17.44 3.58
C GLY A 567 14.83 -17.00 2.91
N LEU A 568 13.87 -17.92 2.77
CA LEU A 568 12.51 -17.66 2.31
C LEU A 568 11.56 -17.84 3.50
N GLU A 569 11.80 -17.05 4.54
CA GLU A 569 11.26 -17.22 5.89
C GLU A 569 9.74 -17.06 5.96
N TYR A 570 9.11 -16.49 4.94
CA TYR A 570 7.65 -16.30 4.88
C TYR A 570 6.90 -17.64 4.97
N ARG A 571 7.53 -18.79 4.64
CA ARG A 571 7.01 -20.13 4.92
C ARG A 571 6.71 -20.40 6.41
N TYR A 572 7.41 -19.71 7.32
CA TYR A 572 7.35 -19.92 8.77
C TYR A 572 6.57 -18.82 9.52
N MET A 573 6.07 -17.78 8.85
CA MET A 573 5.18 -16.81 9.50
C MET A 573 3.90 -17.52 9.96
N PRO A 574 3.48 -17.45 11.25
CA PRO A 574 2.41 -18.29 11.79
C PRO A 574 1.11 -18.39 10.95
N PRO A 575 0.48 -17.31 10.46
CA PRO A 575 -0.72 -17.42 9.62
C PRO A 575 -0.45 -18.04 8.24
N VAL A 576 0.76 -17.85 7.69
CA VAL A 576 1.16 -18.44 6.41
C VAL A 576 1.44 -19.94 6.59
N ALA A 577 2.21 -20.30 7.61
CA ALA A 577 2.47 -21.69 8.00
C ALA A 577 1.16 -22.45 8.28
N LYS A 578 0.22 -21.83 8.99
CA LYS A 578 -1.10 -22.41 9.27
C LYS A 578 -1.94 -22.55 7.99
N LEU A 579 -1.87 -21.62 7.04
CA LEU A 579 -2.54 -21.79 5.74
C LEU A 579 -1.90 -22.92 4.91
N ILE A 580 -0.57 -23.05 4.92
CA ILE A 580 0.16 -24.16 4.27
C ILE A 580 -0.27 -25.51 4.86
N GLU A 581 -0.45 -25.59 6.19
CA GLU A 581 -0.99 -26.78 6.87
C GLU A 581 -2.38 -27.15 6.35
N LYS A 582 -3.31 -26.20 6.25
CA LYS A 582 -4.68 -26.46 5.77
C LYS A 582 -4.74 -26.92 4.31
N VAL A 583 -3.91 -26.32 3.46
CA VAL A 583 -3.76 -26.75 2.05
C VAL A 583 -3.23 -28.18 1.98
N LYS A 584 -2.17 -28.51 2.74
CA LYS A 584 -1.59 -29.87 2.77
C LYS A 584 -2.50 -30.90 3.46
N GLY A 585 -3.38 -30.46 4.36
CA GLY A 585 -4.43 -31.28 4.96
C GLY A 585 -5.63 -31.56 4.04
N GLY A 586 -5.66 -30.97 2.83
CA GLY A 586 -6.74 -31.17 1.86
C GLY A 586 -8.04 -30.43 2.17
N GLU A 587 -8.05 -29.49 3.13
CA GLU A 587 -9.28 -28.80 3.58
C GLU A 587 -9.98 -28.00 2.47
N PHE A 588 -9.28 -27.68 1.39
CA PHE A 588 -9.81 -26.92 0.25
C PHE A 588 -9.96 -27.78 -1.02
N GLY A 589 -9.60 -29.07 -0.96
CA GLY A 589 -9.57 -29.98 -2.11
C GLY A 589 -8.47 -29.62 -3.10
N ASP A 590 -8.78 -29.75 -4.39
CA ASP A 590 -7.85 -29.38 -5.46
C ASP A 590 -7.71 -27.85 -5.52
N VAL A 591 -6.53 -27.32 -5.20
CA VAL A 591 -6.24 -25.88 -5.38
C VAL A 591 -6.34 -25.49 -6.86
N LYS A 592 -7.18 -24.50 -7.17
CA LYS A 592 -7.39 -23.97 -8.53
C LYS A 592 -6.85 -22.55 -8.71
N MET A 593 -6.82 -21.75 -7.63
CA MET A 593 -6.31 -20.38 -7.65
C MET A 593 -5.54 -20.02 -6.38
N VAL A 594 -4.41 -19.34 -6.56
CA VAL A 594 -3.62 -18.70 -5.48
C VAL A 594 -3.50 -17.21 -5.82
N ALA A 595 -3.91 -16.33 -4.92
CA ALA A 595 -3.76 -14.90 -5.06
C ALA A 595 -3.03 -14.32 -3.84
N ILE A 596 -2.00 -13.51 -4.08
CA ILE A 596 -1.22 -12.84 -3.03
C ILE A 596 -1.21 -11.34 -3.30
N ARG A 597 -1.55 -10.54 -2.30
CA ARG A 597 -1.38 -9.10 -2.30
C ARG A 597 -0.25 -8.71 -1.35
N GLU A 598 0.71 -7.94 -1.84
CA GLU A 598 1.78 -7.29 -1.07
C GLU A 598 1.63 -5.77 -1.19
N HIS A 599 1.00 -5.15 -0.20
CA HIS A 599 0.73 -3.71 -0.16
C HIS A 599 1.51 -3.09 1.03
N ARG A 600 2.74 -2.64 0.75
CA ARG A 600 3.74 -2.21 1.74
C ARG A 600 4.22 -0.77 1.50
N PHE A 601 4.99 -0.25 2.45
CA PHE A 601 5.79 0.96 2.35
C PHE A 601 7.01 0.84 1.39
N PRO A 602 7.66 1.95 0.98
CA PRO A 602 8.76 1.94 0.02
C PRO A 602 10.05 1.25 0.51
N PHE A 603 10.96 0.91 -0.41
CA PHE A 603 12.22 0.27 -0.03
C PHE A 603 13.08 1.11 0.93
N LEU A 604 13.42 0.48 2.07
CA LEU A 604 14.34 1.03 3.05
C LEU A 604 15.67 1.47 2.43
N VAL A 605 16.31 2.46 3.05
CA VAL A 605 17.67 2.90 2.72
C VAL A 605 18.65 1.88 3.27
N LYS A 606 19.33 1.12 2.39
CA LYS A 606 20.48 0.28 2.74
C LYS A 606 21.79 1.06 2.54
N VAL A 607 22.91 0.54 3.05
CA VAL A 607 24.25 1.16 2.92
C VAL A 607 24.54 1.50 1.45
N ASN A 608 25.04 2.71 1.19
CA ASN A 608 25.30 3.25 -0.17
C ASN A 608 24.12 3.16 -1.16
N ASN A 609 22.89 2.96 -0.68
CA ASN A 609 21.67 2.82 -1.50
C ASN A 609 21.75 1.70 -2.56
N TRP A 610 22.54 0.64 -2.34
CA TRP A 610 22.77 -0.41 -3.36
C TRP A 610 21.46 -1.04 -3.86
N ASN A 611 20.43 -1.12 -3.03
CA ASN A 611 19.14 -1.71 -3.35
C ASN A 611 18.23 -0.85 -4.25
N ARG A 612 18.73 0.26 -4.80
CA ARG A 612 18.01 1.12 -5.76
C ARG A 612 18.19 0.72 -7.23
N PHE A 613 19.03 -0.27 -7.50
CA PHE A 613 19.43 -0.63 -8.86
C PHE A 613 19.15 -2.10 -9.16
N ASN A 614 18.48 -2.40 -10.27
CA ASN A 614 18.15 -3.77 -10.69
C ASN A 614 19.39 -4.65 -10.83
N MET A 615 20.47 -4.09 -11.40
CA MET A 615 21.79 -4.73 -11.52
C MET A 615 22.39 -5.20 -10.19
N ASN A 616 22.00 -4.59 -9.06
CA ASN A 616 22.49 -4.95 -7.72
C ASN A 616 21.55 -5.90 -6.97
N THR A 617 20.31 -6.07 -7.44
CA THR A 617 19.23 -6.71 -6.67
C THR A 617 18.55 -7.88 -7.39
N GLY A 618 18.70 -7.97 -8.72
CA GLY A 618 17.82 -8.70 -9.62
C GLY A 618 16.55 -7.92 -9.99
N GLY A 619 16.31 -6.76 -9.39
CA GLY A 619 15.08 -5.97 -9.50
C GLY A 619 14.01 -6.36 -8.49
N THR A 620 12.95 -5.55 -8.36
CA THR A 620 11.94 -5.68 -7.30
C THR A 620 11.24 -7.04 -7.27
N LEU A 621 10.96 -7.64 -8.43
CA LEU A 621 10.28 -8.94 -8.48
C LEU A 621 11.22 -10.08 -8.06
N VAL A 622 12.53 -9.92 -8.25
CA VAL A 622 13.53 -10.89 -7.76
C VAL A 622 13.84 -10.66 -6.27
N GLU A 623 14.11 -9.42 -5.83
CA GLU A 623 14.53 -9.15 -4.44
C GLU A 623 13.41 -9.36 -3.42
N LYS A 624 12.21 -8.86 -3.74
CA LYS A 624 11.10 -8.80 -2.78
C LYS A 624 10.02 -9.84 -3.07
N CYS A 625 9.78 -10.18 -4.34
CA CYS A 625 8.65 -11.06 -4.69
C CYS A 625 9.00 -12.54 -4.77
N CYS A 626 10.27 -12.92 -4.64
CA CYS A 626 10.71 -14.31 -4.50
C CYS A 626 9.96 -15.06 -3.39
N HIS A 627 9.70 -14.45 -2.22
CA HIS A 627 8.86 -15.06 -1.17
C HIS A 627 7.45 -15.42 -1.66
N PHE A 628 6.85 -14.60 -2.52
CA PHE A 628 5.47 -14.82 -2.98
C PHE A 628 5.41 -15.83 -4.13
N PHE A 629 6.40 -15.82 -5.02
CA PHE A 629 6.55 -16.84 -6.05
C PHE A 629 6.84 -18.22 -5.45
N ASP A 630 7.65 -18.27 -4.40
CA ASP A 630 7.88 -19.47 -3.60
C ASP A 630 6.61 -19.99 -2.94
N LEU A 631 5.89 -19.13 -2.21
CA LEU A 631 4.60 -19.48 -1.61
C LEU A 631 3.57 -19.93 -2.65
N MET A 632 3.53 -19.32 -3.84
CA MET A 632 2.64 -19.76 -4.92
C MET A 632 2.96 -21.18 -5.41
N ARG A 633 4.24 -21.53 -5.63
CA ARG A 633 4.66 -22.92 -5.89
C ARG A 633 4.20 -23.85 -4.77
N LEU A 634 4.39 -23.44 -3.52
CA LEU A 634 4.09 -24.26 -2.34
C LEU A 634 2.58 -24.47 -2.11
N PHE A 635 1.74 -23.49 -2.47
CA PHE A 635 0.27 -23.58 -2.39
C PHE A 635 -0.35 -24.27 -3.60
N ALA A 636 0.20 -24.08 -4.81
CA ALA A 636 -0.25 -24.78 -6.01
C ALA A 636 0.24 -26.25 -6.04
N SER A 637 1.31 -26.57 -5.29
CA SER A 637 2.01 -27.87 -5.29
C SER A 637 2.47 -28.28 -6.69
N ALA A 638 2.95 -27.31 -7.46
CA ALA A 638 3.11 -27.36 -8.91
C ALA A 638 4.22 -26.39 -9.39
N ASN A 639 4.77 -26.60 -10.59
CA ASN A 639 5.75 -25.68 -11.16
C ASN A 639 5.09 -24.67 -12.12
N PRO A 640 5.60 -23.43 -12.19
CA PRO A 640 5.17 -22.47 -13.19
C PRO A 640 5.55 -22.96 -14.59
N VAL A 641 4.68 -22.71 -15.58
CA VAL A 641 4.97 -22.93 -17.00
C VAL A 641 5.01 -21.61 -17.79
N CYS A 642 4.21 -20.62 -17.38
CA CYS A 642 4.06 -19.36 -18.10
C CYS A 642 3.80 -18.20 -17.13
N VAL A 643 4.38 -17.02 -17.43
CA VAL A 643 4.25 -15.80 -16.64
C VAL A 643 3.86 -14.62 -17.53
N MET A 644 2.90 -13.80 -17.10
CA MET A 644 2.52 -12.54 -17.73
C MET A 644 2.39 -11.43 -16.69
N ALA A 645 2.99 -10.26 -16.93
CA ALA A 645 3.07 -9.18 -15.95
C ALA A 645 2.96 -7.77 -16.55
N SER A 646 2.58 -6.82 -15.70
CA SER A 646 2.53 -5.38 -16.00
C SER A 646 2.87 -4.58 -14.73
N GLY A 647 3.81 -3.63 -14.81
CA GLY A 647 4.28 -2.87 -13.65
C GLY A 647 5.21 -1.72 -14.03
N GLY A 648 5.64 -0.93 -13.04
CA GLY A 648 6.43 0.29 -13.26
C GLY A 648 6.91 0.97 -11.98
N MET A 649 7.58 2.12 -12.14
CA MET A 649 8.00 3.01 -11.04
C MET A 649 7.17 4.29 -11.08
N ASP A 650 6.05 4.32 -10.37
CA ASP A 650 5.01 5.34 -10.50
C ASP A 650 5.04 6.43 -9.42
N VAL A 651 5.48 6.11 -8.20
CA VAL A 651 5.47 7.01 -7.03
C VAL A 651 6.85 7.19 -6.41
N ASN A 652 7.58 6.10 -6.16
CA ASN A 652 8.76 6.06 -5.32
C ASN A 652 10.06 6.31 -6.08
N HIS A 653 11.07 6.83 -5.39
CA HIS A 653 12.47 6.95 -5.84
C HIS A 653 12.73 7.82 -7.10
N LYS A 654 11.68 8.40 -7.71
CA LYS A 654 11.73 9.15 -9.00
C LYS A 654 12.56 10.43 -8.98
N ASP A 655 12.74 11.03 -7.80
CA ASP A 655 13.56 12.22 -7.56
C ASP A 655 14.96 11.89 -6.97
N GLU A 656 15.28 10.61 -6.78
CA GLU A 656 16.58 10.16 -6.24
C GLU A 656 17.66 10.10 -7.35
N VAL A 657 18.88 10.53 -7.04
CA VAL A 657 20.05 10.45 -7.94
C VAL A 657 21.28 10.04 -7.12
N TYR A 658 22.00 9.02 -7.57
CA TYR A 658 23.22 8.52 -6.94
C TYR A 658 24.32 8.38 -8.00
N ASP A 659 25.44 9.10 -7.82
CA ASP A 659 26.60 9.08 -8.73
C ASP A 659 26.25 9.27 -10.22
N GLY A 660 25.27 10.14 -10.49
CA GLY A 660 24.77 10.44 -11.83
C GLY A 660 23.75 9.43 -12.40
N LYS A 661 23.43 8.37 -11.68
CA LYS A 661 22.41 7.36 -12.03
C LYS A 661 21.10 7.63 -11.30
N VAL A 662 19.98 7.26 -11.92
CA VAL A 662 18.65 7.23 -11.29
C VAL A 662 18.27 5.78 -10.97
N PRO A 663 17.48 5.52 -9.91
CA PRO A 663 16.93 4.20 -9.63
C PRO A 663 16.11 3.66 -10.80
N ASP A 664 16.18 2.34 -11.03
CA ASP A 664 15.45 1.62 -12.09
C ASP A 664 14.54 0.49 -11.55
N ILE A 665 14.47 0.33 -10.22
CA ILE A 665 13.55 -0.59 -9.53
C ILE A 665 12.08 -0.16 -9.69
N ILE A 666 11.18 -1.13 -9.89
CA ILE A 666 9.73 -0.88 -9.95
C ILE A 666 9.11 -0.82 -8.55
N ASP A 667 8.00 -0.09 -8.41
CA ASP A 667 7.27 0.08 -7.14
C ASP A 667 5.83 -0.48 -7.16
N ASN A 668 5.33 -0.89 -8.33
CA ASN A 668 4.07 -1.62 -8.45
C ASN A 668 4.11 -2.64 -9.60
N ALA A 669 3.37 -3.74 -9.45
CA ALA A 669 3.15 -4.72 -10.52
C ALA A 669 1.92 -5.60 -10.27
N TYR A 670 1.27 -6.02 -11.35
CA TYR A 670 0.46 -7.24 -11.38
C TYR A 670 1.22 -8.34 -12.12
N VAL A 671 1.23 -9.56 -11.57
CA VAL A 671 1.80 -10.75 -12.21
C VAL A 671 0.76 -11.86 -12.20
N ILE A 672 0.59 -12.55 -13.32
CA ILE A 672 -0.25 -13.74 -13.49
C ILE A 672 0.67 -14.90 -13.88
N ILE A 673 0.47 -16.06 -13.26
CA ILE A 673 1.26 -17.28 -13.47
C ILE A 673 0.29 -18.42 -13.79
N GLU A 674 0.62 -19.22 -14.79
CA GLU A 674 -0.03 -20.52 -15.03
C GLU A 674 0.93 -21.65 -14.62
N PHE A 675 0.39 -22.68 -13.96
CA PHE A 675 1.12 -23.82 -13.41
C PHE A 675 0.86 -25.11 -14.22
N ASP A 676 1.79 -26.06 -14.17
CA ASP A 676 1.73 -27.36 -14.87
C ASP A 676 0.47 -28.18 -14.56
N ASN A 677 -0.07 -28.08 -13.33
CA ASN A 677 -1.34 -28.71 -12.92
C ASN A 677 -2.61 -27.91 -13.29
N GLY A 678 -2.48 -26.78 -13.99
CA GLY A 678 -3.60 -25.91 -14.37
C GLY A 678 -4.08 -24.93 -13.29
N CYS A 679 -3.45 -24.90 -12.12
CA CYS A 679 -3.66 -23.83 -11.13
C CYS A 679 -3.20 -22.47 -11.69
N ARG A 680 -3.81 -21.37 -11.22
CA ARG A 680 -3.38 -20.00 -11.56
C ARG A 680 -2.93 -19.22 -10.33
N GLY A 681 -1.75 -18.61 -10.45
CA GLY A 681 -1.21 -17.66 -9.49
C GLY A 681 -1.49 -16.21 -9.90
N MET A 682 -1.71 -15.31 -8.94
CA MET A 682 -1.75 -13.87 -9.16
C MET A 682 -1.05 -13.11 -8.03
N LEU A 683 -0.14 -12.20 -8.37
CA LEU A 683 0.49 -11.24 -7.47
C LEU A 683 -0.07 -9.83 -7.73
N ASP A 684 -0.48 -9.14 -6.67
CA ASP A 684 -0.79 -7.71 -6.63
C ASP A 684 0.26 -7.02 -5.72
N LEU A 685 1.22 -6.33 -6.33
CA LEU A 685 2.33 -5.65 -5.65
C LEU A 685 2.13 -4.14 -5.68
N CYS A 686 2.19 -3.51 -4.51
CA CYS A 686 2.27 -2.06 -4.36
C CYS A 686 3.18 -1.67 -3.19
N MET A 687 4.23 -0.89 -3.48
CA MET A 687 5.22 -0.41 -2.51
C MET A 687 4.98 1.05 -2.07
N PHE A 688 3.78 1.59 -2.30
CA PHE A 688 3.34 2.93 -1.87
C PHE A 688 1.96 2.86 -1.18
N ALA A 689 1.77 1.82 -0.37
CA ALA A 689 0.49 1.46 0.24
C ALA A 689 0.51 1.54 1.77
N GLU A 690 1.13 2.58 2.35
CA GLU A 690 1.24 2.78 3.81
C GLU A 690 -0.10 2.99 4.54
N GLY A 691 -1.22 3.08 3.81
CA GLY A 691 -2.58 3.09 4.36
C GLY A 691 -3.18 1.69 4.59
N SER A 692 -2.43 0.61 4.31
CA SER A 692 -2.93 -0.77 4.41
C SER A 692 -2.96 -1.28 5.84
N LYS A 693 -3.98 -2.07 6.18
CA LYS A 693 -4.11 -2.72 7.50
C LYS A 693 -3.32 -4.02 7.56
N ASN A 694 -3.37 -4.81 6.49
CA ASN A 694 -2.49 -5.94 6.24
C ASN A 694 -1.57 -5.58 5.08
N GLU A 695 -0.29 -5.90 5.23
CA GLU A 695 0.70 -5.79 4.15
C GLU A 695 0.61 -7.01 3.23
N GLN A 696 0.57 -8.22 3.81
CA GLN A 696 0.35 -9.46 3.08
C GLN A 696 -1.10 -9.92 3.25
N GLU A 697 -1.81 -10.11 2.14
CA GLU A 697 -3.08 -10.86 2.10
C GLU A 697 -2.98 -12.00 1.10
N ILE A 698 -2.98 -13.23 1.60
CA ILE A 698 -2.82 -14.46 0.81
C ILE A 698 -4.17 -15.16 0.77
N SER A 699 -4.63 -15.55 -0.41
CA SER A 699 -5.85 -16.34 -0.65
C SER A 699 -5.53 -17.60 -1.44
N VAL A 700 -5.95 -18.75 -0.93
CA VAL A 700 -5.90 -20.04 -1.65
C VAL A 700 -7.32 -20.56 -1.81
N THR A 701 -7.72 -20.84 -3.04
CA THR A 701 -9.07 -21.30 -3.38
C THR A 701 -8.98 -22.62 -4.14
N GLY A 702 -9.57 -23.67 -3.59
CA GLY A 702 -9.78 -24.94 -4.28
C GLY A 702 -11.23 -25.12 -4.72
N ASP A 703 -11.59 -26.34 -5.08
CA ASP A 703 -12.92 -26.68 -5.61
C ASP A 703 -14.00 -26.86 -4.52
N ILE A 704 -13.59 -27.35 -3.34
CA ILE A 704 -14.47 -27.54 -2.16
C ILE A 704 -14.29 -26.50 -1.05
N GLY A 705 -13.28 -25.63 -1.09
CA GLY A 705 -13.05 -24.64 -0.01
C GLY A 705 -12.10 -23.50 -0.32
N LYS A 706 -12.01 -22.54 0.60
CA LYS A 706 -11.09 -21.39 0.55
C LYS A 706 -10.39 -21.20 1.91
N GLY A 707 -9.12 -20.82 1.86
CA GLY A 707 -8.37 -20.25 2.98
C GLY A 707 -7.78 -18.87 2.65
N GLU A 708 -7.62 -18.04 3.67
CA GLU A 708 -7.03 -16.70 3.62
C GLU A 708 -6.06 -16.51 4.79
N ALA A 709 -4.88 -15.95 4.59
CA ALA A 709 -3.94 -15.55 5.65
C ALA A 709 -3.66 -14.04 5.56
N LEU A 710 -3.68 -13.36 6.72
CA LEU A 710 -3.62 -11.90 6.82
C LEU A 710 -2.53 -11.48 7.81
N VAL A 711 -1.58 -10.66 7.34
CA VAL A 711 -0.38 -10.23 8.09
C VAL A 711 -0.26 -8.70 8.02
N PRO A 712 -0.05 -7.97 9.13
CA PRO A 712 0.33 -8.47 10.46
C PRO A 712 -0.85 -8.77 11.41
N GLU A 713 -2.11 -8.87 10.94
CA GLU A 713 -3.23 -9.25 11.83
C GLU A 713 -3.03 -10.63 12.50
N GLY A 714 -2.24 -11.52 11.90
CA GLY A 714 -1.92 -12.82 12.48
C GLY A 714 -3.09 -13.79 12.47
N ILE A 715 -4.01 -13.64 11.51
CA ILE A 715 -5.24 -14.44 11.42
C ILE A 715 -5.30 -15.25 10.13
N VAL A 716 -5.96 -16.41 10.23
CA VAL A 716 -6.35 -17.25 9.08
C VAL A 716 -7.86 -17.36 9.07
N ARG A 717 -8.47 -17.08 7.91
CA ARG A 717 -9.90 -17.36 7.65
C ARG A 717 -10.02 -18.55 6.73
N PHE A 718 -11.00 -19.42 6.96
CA PHE A 718 -11.20 -20.59 6.11
C PHE A 718 -12.63 -21.11 6.19
N GLY A 719 -13.09 -21.76 5.11
CA GLY A 719 -14.42 -22.35 5.05
C GLY A 719 -14.63 -23.20 3.81
N THR A 720 -15.58 -24.14 3.88
CA THR A 720 -15.98 -24.97 2.74
C THR A 720 -17.04 -24.28 1.90
N ARG A 721 -17.12 -24.68 0.62
CA ARG A 721 -18.11 -24.21 -0.34
C ARG A 721 -19.54 -24.57 0.06
N GLU A 722 -19.73 -25.72 0.69
CA GLU A 722 -21.04 -26.18 1.18
C GLU A 722 -21.49 -25.44 2.45
N GLY A 723 -20.56 -25.14 3.37
CA GLY A 723 -20.87 -24.37 4.58
C GLY A 723 -21.18 -22.89 4.31
N GLY A 724 -20.73 -22.34 3.17
CA GLY A 724 -21.00 -20.96 2.78
C GLY A 724 -20.42 -19.95 3.78
N ARG A 725 -21.02 -18.75 3.85
CA ARG A 725 -20.47 -17.61 4.62
C ARG A 725 -20.60 -17.76 6.13
N GLU A 726 -21.63 -18.43 6.61
CA GLU A 726 -21.95 -18.53 8.05
C GLU A 726 -21.00 -19.50 8.77
N HIS A 727 -20.43 -20.46 8.04
CA HIS A 727 -19.49 -21.45 8.57
C HIS A 727 -18.01 -21.07 8.31
N VAL A 728 -17.71 -19.83 7.92
CA VAL A 728 -16.33 -19.34 7.78
C VAL A 728 -15.70 -19.14 9.15
N GLN A 729 -14.72 -19.97 9.47
CA GLN A 729 -13.94 -19.87 10.70
C GLN A 729 -12.87 -18.81 10.55
N THR A 730 -12.61 -18.05 11.63
CA THR A 730 -11.44 -17.17 11.75
C THR A 730 -10.67 -17.59 12.99
N ILE A 731 -9.41 -17.96 12.81
CA ILE A 731 -8.49 -18.30 13.92
C ILE A 731 -7.35 -17.29 13.95
N LYS A 732 -6.86 -16.97 15.15
CA LYS A 732 -5.53 -16.37 15.30
C LYS A 732 -4.49 -17.49 15.16
N ALA A 733 -3.43 -17.23 14.41
CA ALA A 733 -2.34 -18.17 14.19
C ALA A 733 -1.12 -17.72 15.01
N GLU A 734 -0.66 -18.60 15.89
CA GLU A 734 0.46 -18.41 16.80
C GLU A 734 1.33 -19.67 16.77
N ASP A 735 2.61 -19.56 17.15
CA ASP A 735 3.52 -20.70 17.28
C ASP A 735 4.31 -20.57 18.57
N GLU A 736 4.01 -21.44 19.55
CA GLU A 736 4.59 -21.42 20.90
C GLU A 736 6.11 -21.59 20.93
N ARG A 737 6.72 -22.04 19.81
CA ARG A 737 8.18 -22.18 19.70
C ARG A 737 8.86 -20.82 19.55
N ILE A 738 8.15 -19.78 19.09
CA ILE A 738 8.68 -18.43 18.89
C ILE A 738 9.01 -17.80 20.25
N LYS A 739 10.30 -17.66 20.55
CA LYS A 739 10.82 -16.96 21.76
C LYS A 739 11.30 -15.54 21.47
N TYR A 740 11.18 -15.10 20.22
CA TYR A 740 11.57 -13.78 19.72
C TYR A 740 10.86 -13.52 18.39
N GLU A 741 10.05 -12.45 18.30
CA GLU A 741 9.32 -12.10 17.08
C GLU A 741 10.19 -11.40 16.02
N GLY A 742 11.22 -10.67 16.43
CA GLY A 742 12.16 -10.04 15.52
C GLY A 742 11.52 -9.08 14.51
N LEU A 743 12.13 -9.00 13.32
CA LEU A 743 11.61 -8.18 12.21
C LEU A 743 10.48 -8.85 11.42
N HIS A 744 10.27 -10.16 11.56
CA HIS A 744 9.42 -10.97 10.68
C HIS A 744 8.43 -11.90 11.42
N HIS A 745 7.90 -11.47 12.57
CA HIS A 745 6.88 -12.21 13.33
C HIS A 745 7.29 -13.64 13.73
N GLY A 746 8.57 -13.81 14.09
CA GLY A 746 9.17 -15.05 14.58
C GLY A 746 9.61 -16.03 13.49
N SER A 747 9.38 -15.73 12.21
CA SER A 747 9.74 -16.64 11.12
C SER A 747 11.25 -16.89 11.04
N SER A 748 12.10 -15.87 11.11
CA SER A 748 13.56 -16.02 11.12
C SER A 748 14.08 -16.79 12.35
N TYR A 749 13.37 -16.75 13.48
CA TYR A 749 13.69 -17.58 14.64
C TYR A 749 13.37 -19.06 14.36
N LEU A 750 12.20 -19.34 13.78
CA LEU A 750 11.80 -20.70 13.39
C LEU A 750 12.68 -21.27 12.27
N GLU A 751 13.11 -20.43 11.33
CA GLU A 751 14.02 -20.77 10.24
C GLU A 751 15.37 -21.29 10.76
N HIS A 752 16.02 -20.55 11.67
CA HIS A 752 17.26 -20.97 12.31
C HIS A 752 17.08 -22.23 13.16
N LEU A 753 15.93 -22.39 13.84
CA LEU A 753 15.61 -23.60 14.62
C LEU A 753 15.48 -24.85 13.71
N ILE A 754 14.79 -24.73 12.58
CA ILE A 754 14.61 -25.81 11.60
C ILE A 754 15.94 -26.14 10.91
N PHE A 755 16.70 -25.11 10.52
CA PHE A 755 18.00 -25.27 9.88
C PHE A 755 19.01 -25.98 10.79
N LEU A 756 19.05 -25.65 12.08
CA LEU A 756 19.90 -26.33 13.07
C LEU A 756 19.55 -27.81 13.23
N SER A 757 18.26 -28.16 13.18
CA SER A 757 17.79 -29.55 13.24
C SER A 757 18.17 -30.32 11.97
N ALA A 758 18.09 -29.68 10.78
CA ALA A 758 18.59 -30.25 9.53
C ALA A 758 20.12 -30.50 9.55
N ILE A 759 20.91 -29.56 10.07
CA ILE A 759 22.36 -29.71 10.26
C ILE A 759 22.69 -30.92 11.16
N ARG A 760 21.83 -31.21 12.15
CA ARG A 760 21.99 -32.33 13.09
C ARG A 760 21.52 -33.69 12.54
N GLY A 761 20.98 -33.73 11.32
CA GLY A 761 20.40 -34.94 10.74
C GLY A 761 19.04 -35.34 11.35
N GLU A 762 18.43 -34.48 12.15
CA GLU A 762 17.11 -34.67 12.76
C GLU A 762 15.96 -34.32 11.79
N GLY A 763 16.29 -33.75 10.62
CA GLY A 763 15.34 -33.38 9.57
C GLY A 763 16.05 -33.02 8.26
N ARG A 764 15.34 -32.30 7.39
CA ARG A 764 15.86 -31.71 6.13
C ARG A 764 15.71 -30.20 6.16
N ALA A 765 16.52 -29.48 5.39
CA ALA A 765 16.29 -28.07 5.11
C ALA A 765 14.86 -27.88 4.56
N ALA A 766 14.16 -26.85 5.04
CA ALA A 766 12.74 -26.63 4.68
C ALA A 766 12.55 -25.66 3.51
N VAL A 767 13.65 -25.11 2.98
CA VAL A 767 13.79 -24.39 1.71
C VAL A 767 15.13 -24.82 1.13
N ASP A 768 15.17 -25.32 -0.10
CA ASP A 768 16.42 -25.72 -0.76
C ASP A 768 16.85 -24.73 -1.86
N LEU A 769 17.91 -25.08 -2.59
CA LEU A 769 18.45 -24.26 -3.68
C LEU A 769 17.56 -24.29 -4.94
N GLU A 770 16.72 -25.30 -5.12
CA GLU A 770 15.76 -25.39 -6.23
C GLU A 770 14.56 -24.45 -5.98
N ASP A 771 14.09 -24.39 -4.73
CA ASP A 771 13.15 -23.36 -4.26
C ASP A 771 13.69 -21.94 -4.52
N GLY A 772 14.95 -21.69 -4.13
CA GLY A 772 15.62 -20.41 -4.38
C GLY A 772 15.77 -20.07 -5.86
N LEU A 773 16.22 -21.02 -6.68
CA LEU A 773 16.35 -20.89 -8.13
C LEU A 773 15.00 -20.55 -8.79
N MET A 774 13.94 -21.31 -8.47
CA MET A 774 12.63 -21.11 -9.07
C MET A 774 11.98 -19.79 -8.64
N ALA A 775 12.16 -19.37 -7.38
CA ALA A 775 11.68 -18.08 -6.90
C ALA A 775 12.36 -16.89 -7.62
N VAL A 776 13.65 -17.01 -7.95
CA VAL A 776 14.38 -16.03 -8.78
C VAL A 776 13.92 -16.08 -10.24
N ALA A 777 13.79 -17.27 -10.83
CA ALA A 777 13.38 -17.44 -12.22
C ALA A 777 11.97 -16.87 -12.49
N MET A 778 11.01 -17.07 -11.59
CA MET A 778 9.67 -16.48 -11.68
C MET A 778 9.71 -14.94 -11.64
N GLY A 779 10.59 -14.35 -10.83
CA GLY A 779 10.81 -12.91 -10.77
C GLY A 779 11.46 -12.34 -12.05
N VAL A 780 12.42 -13.06 -12.62
CA VAL A 780 13.05 -12.70 -13.91
C VAL A 780 12.05 -12.79 -15.06
N ALA A 781 11.27 -13.88 -15.14
CA ALA A 781 10.21 -14.05 -16.14
C ALA A 781 9.16 -12.93 -16.08
N ALA A 782 8.75 -12.53 -14.87
CA ALA A 782 7.83 -11.42 -14.68
C ALA A 782 8.41 -10.07 -15.14
N GLN A 783 9.69 -9.78 -14.88
CA GLN A 783 10.32 -8.54 -15.35
C GLN A 783 10.52 -8.52 -16.87
N LEU A 784 10.91 -9.65 -17.47
CA LEU A 784 11.01 -9.81 -18.93
C LEU A 784 9.63 -9.61 -19.59
N SER A 785 8.56 -10.13 -18.98
CA SER A 785 7.19 -9.94 -19.43
C SER A 785 6.75 -8.47 -19.42
N ILE A 786 7.09 -7.70 -18.38
CA ILE A 786 6.86 -6.24 -18.32
C ILE A 786 7.63 -5.51 -19.43
N GLN A 787 8.92 -5.87 -19.61
CA GLN A 787 9.81 -5.24 -20.58
C GLN A 787 9.36 -5.46 -22.03
N GLU A 788 9.00 -6.70 -22.38
CA GLU A 788 8.66 -7.08 -23.76
C GLU A 788 7.15 -7.10 -24.05
N ARG A 789 6.30 -6.92 -23.03
CA ARG A 789 4.83 -6.80 -23.13
C ARG A 789 4.16 -8.03 -23.73
N ARG A 790 4.65 -9.20 -23.35
CA ARG A 790 4.17 -10.53 -23.75
C ARG A 790 4.19 -11.48 -22.57
N TYR A 791 3.60 -12.66 -22.74
CA TYR A 791 3.87 -13.77 -21.83
C TYR A 791 5.30 -14.33 -22.07
N VAL A 792 5.86 -14.95 -21.04
CA VAL A 792 7.20 -15.56 -21.01
C VAL A 792 7.05 -17.01 -20.57
N SER A 793 7.65 -17.95 -21.31
CA SER A 793 7.72 -19.36 -20.89
C SER A 793 8.82 -19.52 -19.84
N MET A 794 8.63 -20.42 -18.87
CA MET A 794 9.71 -20.73 -17.92
C MET A 794 10.92 -21.38 -18.61
N ASP A 795 10.70 -22.12 -19.70
CA ASP A 795 11.76 -22.71 -20.55
C ASP A 795 12.67 -21.66 -21.21
N GLU A 796 12.24 -20.40 -21.26
CA GLU A 796 13.00 -19.28 -21.82
C GLU A 796 13.97 -18.67 -20.79
N VAL A 797 13.69 -18.87 -19.51
CA VAL A 797 14.37 -18.23 -18.38
C VAL A 797 15.24 -19.21 -17.59
N LEU A 798 14.95 -20.52 -17.69
CA LEU A 798 15.68 -21.62 -17.07
C LEU A 798 16.78 -22.18 -17.99
#